data_AF-A0AA84ZZY4-F1
#
_entry.id   AF-A0AA84ZZY4-F1
#
_cell.length_a   1.000
_cell.length_b   1.000
_cell.length_c   1.000
_cell.angle_alpha   90.00
_cell.angle_beta   90.00
_cell.angle_gamma   90.00
#
_symmetry.space_group_name_H-M   'P 1'
#
loop_
_entity.id
_entity.type
_entity.pdbx_description
1 polymer ?
#
loop_
_entity_poly.entity_id
_entity_poly.type
_entity_poly.pdbx_seq_one_letter_code
_entity_poly.pdbx_strand_id
1 'polypeptide(L)'
;MVVTRFKKFSHVHPLITTAVVLWICVIIYLSFNFFNLESGDQQSLACPNLLDVITGLKSQVDVGSVNLRMFLTSYNDKNKKENTIVERVGIHGMSYEILRRRALQYAREIKYNLVQLDNVNMKIKTIKNYSLIEPLKEAQVSLERLKSQLQDISLHLHVDIDGIGRVDGVLESRMNYLEYLSNELQSELFQLQNPSSCTKAKYVVASFNRHCAFGCNAHHLMYCFQMAYATGRTLILNPTDGEEYTHWWIKHFLPLSQKCSINDIQSNIHSDCFKKFSHVHPLITTAVVLWICVIIYLSFNFFNLESGDQQSLACPNLLDVITGLKSQVDVGSVNLRMFLTSYNDKNKKENTIVERVGIHGMSYEILRRRALQYAREIKYNLVQLDNVNMKIKTIKNYSLIEPLKEAQVSLERLKSQLQDISLHLHVDIDGIGRVDGVLESRMNYLEYLSNELQSELFQLQNPSSCTKAKYVVASFNRHCAFGCNAHHLMYCFQMAYATGRTLILNPTDGEEYTHWWIKHFLPLSQKCSINDIQSNIHSDFFSGKAFNTYQAITCPHIGTISSSFDWIPQAVPSHLSKLLTRLHGAPFVWFIGQLGKFLMRPSFNFTEEFKIFENQHENPVVGIHVRRTDKINTEASFHSLEEYMTEVESYFQFIDAKRQMMSRTEEWKNDIKSPFRHNVYHQLKPVQRRVYIATDDPSVFDEAKSKYPSYIFYGSRARANSASLLTRKNEDSIMGVVTDVFALSKTNYLVCTFSSRVCRLAYELMQSNHLELGDASQQFRSLDDIYYFAGHQASPYEVLISSKEQDLSPGDLVHYHGNHWDGYAKVEKLNTNRKVMAPAFKFSSRLLTAPMIGAHGNRSEFIIDYK
;
A
#
# COMPACT_ATOMS: atom_id res chain seq x y z
N MET A 1 -12.81 -39.02 9.04
CA MET A 1 -12.99 -37.68 9.66
C MET A 1 -11.69 -37.07 10.24
N VAL A 2 -10.50 -37.42 9.72
CA VAL A 2 -9.19 -36.89 10.20
C VAL A 2 -8.38 -36.20 9.08
N VAL A 3 -8.95 -36.04 7.87
CA VAL A 3 -8.23 -35.49 6.71
C VAL A 3 -8.34 -33.96 6.60
N THR A 4 -9.21 -33.30 7.36
CA THR A 4 -9.49 -31.86 7.17
C THR A 4 -8.67 -30.90 8.03
N ARG A 5 -7.74 -31.38 8.88
CA ARG A 5 -6.94 -30.51 9.79
C ARG A 5 -5.41 -30.53 9.60
N PHE A 6 -4.90 -30.96 8.44
CA PHE A 6 -3.45 -31.00 8.16
C PHE A 6 -2.97 -30.05 7.04
N LYS A 7 -3.72 -29.00 6.70
CA LYS A 7 -3.38 -28.10 5.57
C LYS A 7 -2.21 -27.11 5.81
N LYS A 8 -1.52 -27.13 6.95
CA LYS A 8 -0.47 -26.13 7.28
C LYS A 8 0.98 -26.65 7.34
N PHE A 9 1.26 -27.89 6.96
CA PHE A 9 2.64 -28.40 6.88
C PHE A 9 2.92 -29.07 5.53
N SER A 10 3.42 -28.29 4.56
CA SER A 10 3.76 -28.77 3.20
C SER A 10 4.90 -29.78 3.17
N HIS A 11 5.73 -29.86 4.21
CA HIS A 11 6.91 -30.74 4.25
C HIS A 11 6.70 -32.06 4.99
N VAL A 12 5.57 -32.26 5.68
CA VAL A 12 5.31 -33.49 6.45
C VAL A 12 4.44 -34.48 5.66
N HIS A 13 3.63 -33.98 4.72
CA HIS A 13 2.78 -34.79 3.86
C HIS A 13 3.56 -35.84 3.02
N PRO A 14 4.73 -35.52 2.42
CA PRO A 14 5.50 -36.50 1.65
C PRO A 14 6.07 -37.63 2.50
N LEU A 15 6.47 -37.33 3.73
CA LEU A 15 7.08 -38.27 4.68
C LEU A 15 6.07 -39.29 5.24
N ILE A 16 4.85 -38.84 5.54
CA ILE A 16 3.79 -39.74 5.99
C ILE A 16 3.30 -40.61 4.83
N THR A 17 3.16 -40.06 3.63
CA THR A 17 2.77 -40.86 2.45
C THR A 17 3.84 -41.85 2.03
N THR A 18 5.13 -41.49 2.09
CA THR A 18 6.22 -42.43 1.78
C THR A 18 6.37 -43.51 2.83
N ALA A 19 6.22 -43.20 4.12
CA ALA A 19 6.24 -44.21 5.18
C ALA A 19 5.07 -45.20 5.07
N VAL A 20 3.86 -44.72 4.76
CA VAL A 20 2.68 -45.57 4.57
C VAL A 20 2.79 -46.42 3.30
N VAL A 21 3.31 -45.86 2.20
CA VAL A 21 3.54 -46.61 0.95
C VAL A 21 4.63 -47.67 1.12
N LEU A 22 5.73 -47.35 1.81
CA LEU A 22 6.79 -48.33 2.14
C LEU A 22 6.25 -49.46 3.02
N TRP A 23 5.38 -49.18 3.98
CA TRP A 23 4.72 -50.21 4.79
C TRP A 23 3.77 -51.08 3.98
N ILE A 24 3.01 -50.51 3.05
CA ILE A 24 2.14 -51.29 2.15
C ILE A 24 3.00 -52.17 1.23
N CYS A 25 4.11 -51.68 0.70
CA CYS A 25 5.04 -52.47 -0.10
C CYS A 25 5.71 -53.61 0.70
N VAL A 26 6.10 -53.36 1.95
CA VAL A 26 6.67 -54.38 2.84
C VAL A 26 5.62 -55.42 3.24
N ILE A 27 4.38 -55.01 3.52
CA ILE A 27 3.27 -55.92 3.82
C ILE A 27 2.93 -56.77 2.59
N ILE A 28 2.85 -56.17 1.40
CA ILE A 28 2.61 -56.89 0.14
C ILE A 28 3.75 -57.88 -0.15
N TYR A 29 5.00 -57.47 0.05
CA TYR A 29 6.17 -58.33 -0.16
C TYR A 29 6.26 -59.50 0.84
N LEU A 30 5.93 -59.24 2.11
CA LEU A 30 5.87 -60.28 3.15
C LEU A 30 4.68 -61.23 2.92
N SER A 31 3.51 -60.71 2.53
CA SER A 31 2.34 -61.54 2.23
C SER A 31 2.50 -62.38 0.96
N PHE A 32 3.22 -61.89 -0.06
CA PHE A 32 3.52 -62.68 -1.27
C PHE A 32 4.50 -63.83 -1.00
N ASN A 33 5.46 -63.65 -0.08
CA ASN A 33 6.43 -64.70 0.27
C ASN A 33 5.90 -65.70 1.32
N PHE A 34 4.91 -65.32 2.13
CA PHE A 34 4.33 -66.23 3.14
C PHE A 34 3.33 -67.23 2.54
N PHE A 35 2.69 -66.90 1.42
CA PHE A 35 1.69 -67.76 0.76
C PHE A 35 2.27 -68.82 -0.19
N ASN A 36 3.58 -68.79 -0.48
CA ASN A 36 4.24 -69.72 -1.40
C ASN A 36 5.11 -70.79 -0.71
N LEU A 37 4.83 -71.12 0.55
CA LEU A 37 5.51 -72.21 1.26
C LEU A 37 4.62 -73.45 1.28
N GLU A 38 4.77 -74.32 0.28
CA GLU A 38 4.24 -75.68 0.33
C GLU A 38 5.18 -76.59 1.12
N SER A 39 4.59 -77.26 2.11
CA SER A 39 5.06 -78.44 2.86
C SER A 39 6.11 -78.25 3.97
N GLY A 40 5.66 -78.61 5.18
CA GLY A 40 6.32 -79.64 6.00
C GLY A 40 7.38 -79.17 6.98
N ASP A 41 8.60 -78.91 6.53
CA ASP A 41 9.76 -79.09 7.41
C ASP A 41 10.83 -77.97 7.33
N GLN A 42 10.48 -76.77 6.85
CA GLN A 42 11.37 -75.60 6.90
C GLN A 42 10.91 -74.44 7.80
N GLN A 43 9.90 -74.66 8.66
CA GLN A 43 9.41 -73.62 9.57
C GLN A 43 10.15 -73.51 10.92
N SER A 44 11.06 -74.43 11.26
CA SER A 44 11.67 -74.47 12.60
C SER A 44 12.95 -73.64 12.80
N LEU A 45 13.47 -72.96 11.77
CA LEU A 45 14.63 -72.05 11.92
C LEU A 45 14.46 -70.61 11.42
N ALA A 46 13.30 -70.25 10.84
CA ALA A 46 13.10 -68.91 10.26
C ALA A 46 12.33 -67.90 11.14
N CYS A 47 11.78 -68.31 12.29
CA CYS A 47 10.83 -67.48 13.05
C CYS A 47 11.37 -66.65 14.25
N PRO A 48 12.51 -66.94 14.91
CA PRO A 48 12.97 -66.08 16.02
C PRO A 48 13.55 -64.74 15.54
N ASN A 49 14.38 -64.74 14.50
CA ASN A 49 15.10 -63.54 14.04
C ASN A 49 14.18 -62.50 13.37
N LEU A 50 13.11 -62.93 12.69
CA LEU A 50 12.17 -62.00 12.07
C LEU A 50 11.29 -61.31 13.13
N LEU A 51 10.93 -62.03 14.20
CA LEU A 51 10.17 -61.46 15.31
C LEU A 51 11.01 -60.42 16.06
N ASP A 52 12.28 -60.68 16.33
CA ASP A 52 13.17 -59.69 16.98
C ASP A 52 13.38 -58.44 16.13
N VAL A 53 13.48 -58.60 14.80
CA VAL A 53 13.60 -57.47 13.85
C VAL A 53 12.30 -56.66 13.79
N ILE A 54 11.15 -57.32 13.70
CA ILE A 54 9.83 -56.66 13.71
C ILE A 54 9.58 -55.96 15.05
N THR A 55 9.98 -56.58 16.16
CA THR A 55 9.82 -56.03 17.52
C THR A 55 10.75 -54.83 17.73
N GLY A 56 11.98 -54.87 17.20
CA GLY A 56 12.91 -53.74 17.17
C GLY A 56 12.40 -52.58 16.32
N LEU A 57 11.86 -52.85 15.13
CA LEU A 57 11.25 -51.83 14.26
C LEU A 57 9.99 -51.22 14.90
N LYS A 58 9.15 -52.04 15.53
CA LYS A 58 7.98 -51.58 16.28
C LYS A 58 8.37 -50.67 17.44
N SER A 59 9.38 -51.06 18.24
CA SER A 59 9.89 -50.22 19.33
C SER A 59 10.35 -48.84 18.86
N GLN A 60 11.01 -48.76 17.69
CA GLN A 60 11.47 -47.47 17.15
C GLN A 60 10.34 -46.62 16.57
N VAL A 61 9.34 -47.26 15.96
CA VAL A 61 8.10 -46.59 15.55
C VAL A 61 7.35 -46.06 16.76
N ASP A 62 7.27 -46.82 17.85
CA ASP A 62 6.63 -46.38 19.09
C ASP A 62 7.38 -45.19 19.73
N VAL A 63 8.72 -45.20 19.74
CA VAL A 63 9.55 -44.06 20.19
C VAL A 63 9.34 -42.83 19.30
N GLY A 64 9.33 -42.98 17.97
CA GLY A 64 9.04 -41.90 17.03
C GLY A 64 7.62 -41.34 17.20
N SER A 65 6.66 -42.22 17.47
CA SER A 65 5.26 -41.88 17.73
C SER A 65 5.09 -41.11 19.03
N VAL A 66 5.80 -41.51 20.09
CA VAL A 66 5.80 -40.81 21.39
C VAL A 66 6.45 -39.42 21.27
N ASN A 67 7.57 -39.31 20.56
CA ASN A 67 8.24 -38.03 20.31
C ASN A 67 7.37 -37.07 19.48
N LEU A 68 6.68 -37.59 18.46
CA LEU A 68 5.72 -36.82 17.66
C LEU A 68 4.51 -36.40 18.50
N ARG A 69 4.03 -37.27 19.41
CA ARG A 69 2.92 -36.96 20.32
C ARG A 69 3.33 -35.87 21.31
N MET A 70 4.52 -35.94 21.91
CA MET A 70 5.06 -34.87 22.77
C MET A 70 5.20 -33.54 22.03
N PHE A 71 5.66 -33.55 20.76
CA PHE A 71 5.69 -32.37 19.91
C PHE A 71 4.29 -31.77 19.71
N LEU A 72 3.31 -32.60 19.33
CA LEU A 72 1.92 -32.17 19.10
C LEU A 72 1.23 -31.69 20.39
N THR A 73 1.55 -32.27 21.56
CA THR A 73 1.04 -31.83 22.85
C THR A 73 1.68 -30.49 23.27
N SER A 74 2.99 -30.31 23.10
CA SER A 74 3.66 -29.02 23.37
C SER A 74 3.20 -27.91 22.41
N TYR A 75 2.89 -28.27 21.16
CA TYR A 75 2.35 -27.37 20.13
C TYR A 75 0.90 -26.95 20.42
N ASN A 76 0.08 -27.85 21.00
CA ASN A 76 -1.28 -27.53 21.40
C ASN A 76 -1.38 -26.79 22.74
N ASP A 77 -0.48 -27.04 23.69
CA ASP A 77 -0.45 -26.33 24.97
C ASP A 77 0.09 -24.89 24.83
N LYS A 78 0.98 -24.61 23.86
CA LYS A 78 1.40 -23.22 23.52
C LYS A 78 0.25 -22.38 22.93
N ASN A 79 -0.61 -22.97 22.09
CA ASN A 79 -1.77 -22.28 21.52
C ASN A 79 -2.89 -21.97 22.54
N LYS A 80 -2.79 -22.45 23.79
CA LYS A 80 -3.75 -22.15 24.87
C LYS A 80 -3.23 -21.12 25.88
N LYS A 81 -1.96 -20.72 25.79
CA LYS A 81 -1.33 -19.72 26.68
C LYS A 81 -0.66 -18.55 25.94
N GLU A 82 -0.83 -18.46 24.63
CA GLU A 82 -0.51 -17.27 23.84
C GLU A 82 -1.72 -16.33 23.78
N ASN A 83 -2.02 -15.69 24.92
CA ASN A 83 -2.33 -14.26 24.86
C ASN A 83 -0.98 -13.54 24.68
N THR A 84 -0.34 -13.78 23.55
CA THR A 84 0.79 -12.97 23.11
C THR A 84 0.16 -11.63 22.77
N ILE A 85 0.54 -10.60 23.50
CA ILE A 85 0.45 -9.24 23.00
C ILE A 85 1.28 -9.27 21.71
N VAL A 86 0.61 -9.45 20.58
CA VAL A 86 1.15 -9.09 19.28
C VAL A 86 1.24 -7.57 19.35
N GLU A 87 2.41 -7.04 19.71
CA GLU A 87 2.76 -5.68 19.31
C GLU A 87 2.60 -5.67 17.79
N ARG A 88 1.51 -5.04 17.31
CA ARG A 88 1.18 -5.02 15.88
C ARG A 88 2.22 -4.16 15.16
N VAL A 89 3.28 -4.81 14.68
CA VAL A 89 4.10 -4.36 13.54
C VAL A 89 3.13 -4.01 12.41
N GLY A 90 3.03 -2.74 12.01
CA GLY A 90 2.12 -2.44 10.90
C GLY A 90 1.93 -0.99 10.47
N ILE A 91 2.41 0.00 11.23
CA ILE A 91 2.41 1.38 10.73
C ILE A 91 3.83 1.88 10.68
N HIS A 92 4.25 2.38 9.53
CA HIS A 92 5.53 3.07 9.38
C HIS A 92 5.57 4.34 10.23
N GLY A 93 6.76 4.85 10.53
CA GLY A 93 6.88 6.03 11.39
C GLY A 93 6.33 7.31 10.75
N MET A 94 6.37 8.39 11.52
CA MET A 94 5.85 9.69 11.09
C MET A 94 6.63 10.24 9.90
N SER A 95 7.96 10.12 9.90
CA SER A 95 8.81 10.61 8.81
C SER A 95 8.51 9.88 7.51
N TYR A 96 8.33 8.55 7.55
CA TYR A 96 7.90 7.77 6.41
C TYR A 96 6.59 8.31 5.80
N GLU A 97 5.56 8.53 6.61
CA GLU A 97 4.24 8.93 6.10
C GLU A 97 4.27 10.34 5.50
N ILE A 98 5.08 11.24 6.04
CA ILE A 98 5.33 12.56 5.47
C ILE A 98 5.96 12.44 4.08
N LEU A 99 7.06 11.66 3.96
CA LEU A 99 7.76 11.49 2.69
C LEU A 99 6.90 10.75 1.65
N ARG A 100 6.15 9.72 2.06
CA ARG A 100 5.24 8.97 1.18
C ARG A 100 4.15 9.87 0.60
N ARG A 101 3.50 10.68 1.44
CA ARG A 101 2.45 11.60 0.97
C ARG A 101 3.02 12.70 0.08
N ARG A 102 4.23 13.19 0.36
CA ARG A 102 4.91 14.17 -0.50
C ARG A 102 5.31 13.57 -1.85
N ALA A 103 5.81 12.33 -1.87
CA ALA A 103 6.04 11.58 -3.11
C ALA A 103 4.75 11.39 -3.93
N LEU A 104 3.64 11.08 -3.26
CA LEU A 104 2.32 10.97 -3.89
C LEU A 104 1.87 12.32 -4.50
N GLN A 105 2.09 13.42 -3.78
CA GLN A 105 1.82 14.76 -4.31
C GLN A 105 2.67 15.05 -5.54
N TYR A 106 3.97 14.76 -5.53
CA TYR A 106 4.84 14.94 -6.70
C TYR A 106 4.38 14.14 -7.92
N ALA A 107 3.93 12.89 -7.73
CA ALA A 107 3.36 12.09 -8.82
C ALA A 107 2.10 12.72 -9.43
N ARG A 108 1.26 13.37 -8.62
CA ARG A 108 0.07 14.11 -9.09
C ARG A 108 0.45 15.43 -9.77
N GLU A 109 1.42 16.15 -9.22
CA GLU A 109 1.93 17.39 -9.80
C GLU A 109 2.56 17.16 -11.18
N ILE A 110 3.19 16.00 -11.43
CA ILE A 110 3.60 15.61 -12.79
C ILE A 110 2.38 15.62 -13.72
N LYS A 111 1.29 14.92 -13.39
CA LYS A 111 0.04 14.92 -14.18
C LYS A 111 -0.46 16.35 -14.43
N TYR A 112 -0.51 17.21 -13.41
CA TYR A 112 -1.00 18.59 -13.55
C TYR A 112 -0.09 19.44 -14.44
N ASN A 113 1.22 19.27 -14.37
CA ASN A 113 2.16 19.98 -15.24
C ASN A 113 2.01 19.55 -16.72
N LEU A 114 1.54 18.33 -17.01
CA LEU A 114 1.32 17.89 -18.40
C LEU A 114 0.18 18.64 -19.11
N VAL A 115 -0.70 19.33 -18.38
CA VAL A 115 -1.69 20.26 -18.98
C VAL A 115 -1.00 21.38 -19.76
N GLN A 116 0.21 21.77 -19.35
CA GLN A 116 0.99 22.79 -20.08
C GLN A 116 1.34 22.33 -21.51
N LEU A 117 1.46 21.03 -21.77
CA LEU A 117 1.68 20.50 -23.12
C LEU A 117 0.47 20.72 -24.02
N ASP A 118 -0.76 20.70 -23.48
CA ASP A 118 -1.96 21.05 -24.23
C ASP A 118 -1.96 22.52 -24.64
N ASN A 119 -1.55 23.40 -23.72
CA ASN A 119 -1.40 24.83 -24.01
C ASN A 119 -0.37 25.07 -25.11
N VAL A 120 0.79 24.38 -25.06
CA VAL A 120 1.80 24.43 -26.13
C VAL A 120 1.21 23.93 -27.45
N ASN A 121 0.51 22.79 -27.44
CA ASN A 121 -0.10 22.22 -28.63
C ASN A 121 -1.15 23.15 -29.24
N MET A 122 -1.99 23.78 -28.42
CA MET A 122 -2.95 24.80 -28.87
C MET A 122 -2.25 25.99 -29.52
N LYS A 123 -1.19 26.52 -28.91
CA LYS A 123 -0.39 27.61 -29.50
C LYS A 123 0.16 27.22 -30.86
N ILE A 124 0.67 26.00 -31.01
CA ILE A 124 1.14 25.49 -32.31
C ILE A 124 -0.01 25.37 -33.31
N LYS A 125 -1.18 24.87 -32.91
CA LYS A 125 -2.38 24.73 -33.78
C LYS A 125 -2.94 26.06 -34.27
N THR A 126 -2.82 27.12 -33.47
CA THR A 126 -3.32 28.46 -33.85
C THR A 126 -2.46 29.17 -34.90
N ILE A 127 -1.30 28.63 -35.26
CA ILE A 127 -0.43 29.18 -36.30
C ILE A 127 -1.09 28.94 -37.67
N LYS A 128 -1.86 29.92 -38.17
CA LYS A 128 -2.67 29.79 -39.40
C LYS A 128 -2.08 30.41 -40.67
N ASN A 129 -1.06 31.28 -40.61
CA ASN A 129 -0.17 31.67 -41.73
C ASN A 129 0.72 32.88 -41.36
N TYR A 130 1.95 32.85 -41.88
CA TYR A 130 2.88 33.92 -42.29
C TYR A 130 3.40 35.06 -41.39
N SER A 131 2.95 35.29 -40.16
CA SER A 131 3.43 36.50 -39.47
C SER A 131 3.68 36.42 -37.96
N LEU A 132 3.97 35.26 -37.36
CA LEU A 132 4.26 35.25 -35.92
C LEU A 132 5.36 34.24 -35.55
N ILE A 133 6.61 34.71 -35.53
CA ILE A 133 7.75 34.06 -34.83
C ILE A 133 7.48 33.98 -33.32
N GLU A 134 6.61 34.83 -32.80
CA GLU A 134 6.33 35.02 -31.37
C GLU A 134 5.62 33.83 -30.70
N PRO A 135 4.54 33.22 -31.23
CA PRO A 135 3.94 31.97 -30.74
C PRO A 135 4.92 30.80 -30.67
N LEU A 136 5.85 30.69 -31.64
CA LEU A 136 6.89 29.66 -31.60
C LEU A 136 7.87 29.94 -30.47
N LYS A 137 8.31 31.20 -30.29
CA LYS A 137 9.14 31.59 -29.14
C LYS A 137 8.43 31.34 -27.80
N GLU A 138 7.14 31.67 -27.69
CA GLU A 138 6.36 31.41 -26.49
C GLU A 138 6.19 29.92 -26.21
N ALA A 139 5.97 29.10 -27.24
CA ALA A 139 5.92 27.65 -27.14
C ALA A 139 7.25 27.10 -26.61
N GLN A 140 8.39 27.59 -27.12
CA GLN A 140 9.73 27.22 -26.64
C GLN A 140 9.93 27.59 -25.17
N VAL A 141 9.59 28.83 -24.78
CA VAL A 141 9.68 29.27 -23.38
C VAL A 141 8.82 28.40 -22.46
N SER A 142 7.62 28.03 -22.92
CA SER A 142 6.71 27.16 -22.16
C SER A 142 7.29 25.74 -22.00
N LEU A 143 7.91 25.19 -23.05
CA LEU A 143 8.56 23.87 -22.99
C LEU A 143 9.79 23.86 -22.09
N GLU A 144 10.65 24.88 -22.16
CA GLU A 144 11.81 25.01 -21.27
C GLU A 144 11.40 25.14 -19.80
N ARG A 145 10.35 25.93 -19.54
CA ARG A 145 9.78 26.07 -18.19
C ARG A 145 9.23 24.75 -17.67
N LEU A 146 8.43 24.04 -18.48
CA LEU A 146 7.90 22.72 -18.13
C LEU A 146 9.03 21.71 -17.89
N LYS A 147 10.07 21.71 -18.74
CA LYS A 147 11.23 20.84 -18.57
C LYS A 147 11.90 21.10 -17.22
N SER A 148 12.16 22.37 -16.87
CA SER A 148 12.74 22.74 -15.58
C SER A 148 11.86 22.27 -14.41
N GLN A 149 10.54 22.45 -14.50
CA GLN A 149 9.61 21.98 -13.46
C GLN A 149 9.63 20.46 -13.30
N LEU A 150 9.55 19.69 -14.40
CA LEU A 150 9.60 18.23 -14.34
C LEU A 150 10.96 17.70 -13.86
N GLN A 151 12.05 18.41 -14.17
CA GLN A 151 13.38 18.11 -13.61
C GLN A 151 13.40 18.27 -12.08
N ASP A 152 12.91 19.40 -11.58
CA ASP A 152 12.81 19.67 -10.13
C ASP A 152 11.93 18.63 -9.44
N ILE A 153 10.72 18.36 -9.97
CA ILE A 153 9.80 17.37 -9.40
C ILE A 153 10.44 15.99 -9.37
N SER A 154 11.05 15.54 -10.49
CA SER A 154 11.71 14.24 -10.56
C SER A 154 12.87 14.11 -9.57
N LEU A 155 13.67 15.17 -9.39
CA LEU A 155 14.76 15.21 -8.42
C LEU A 155 14.25 15.06 -6.98
N HIS A 156 13.25 15.86 -6.59
CA HIS A 156 12.72 15.82 -5.22
C HIS A 156 11.90 14.55 -4.94
N LEU A 157 11.19 14.03 -5.93
CA LEU A 157 10.54 12.73 -5.86
C LEU A 157 11.56 11.60 -5.62
N HIS A 158 12.72 11.64 -6.29
CA HIS A 158 13.80 10.68 -6.07
C HIS A 158 14.31 10.74 -4.63
N VAL A 159 14.54 11.94 -4.10
CA VAL A 159 14.97 12.17 -2.71
C VAL A 159 13.96 11.59 -1.73
N ASP A 160 12.66 11.80 -1.97
CA ASP A 160 11.62 11.29 -1.09
C ASP A 160 11.50 9.77 -1.14
N ILE A 161 11.43 9.16 -2.31
CA ILE A 161 11.33 7.69 -2.44
C ILE A 161 12.55 6.99 -1.83
N ASP A 162 13.74 7.59 -1.98
CA ASP A 162 14.94 7.12 -1.29
C ASP A 162 14.84 7.30 0.23
N GLY A 163 14.39 8.47 0.69
CA GLY A 163 14.21 8.79 2.10
C GLY A 163 13.20 7.88 2.82
N ILE A 164 12.08 7.53 2.18
CA ILE A 164 11.09 6.55 2.68
C ILE A 164 11.79 5.21 3.01
N GLY A 165 12.85 4.86 2.27
CA GLY A 165 13.66 3.68 2.54
C GLY A 165 14.70 3.82 3.66
N ARG A 166 14.84 4.97 4.31
CA ARG A 166 15.93 5.22 5.27
C ARG A 166 15.49 5.72 6.64
N VAL A 167 14.37 6.45 6.68
CA VAL A 167 13.85 7.06 7.91
C VAL A 167 13.31 6.03 8.91
N ASP A 168 13.01 6.48 10.13
CA ASP A 168 12.36 5.68 11.17
C ASP A 168 13.12 4.39 11.54
N GLY A 169 14.46 4.44 11.57
CA GLY A 169 15.34 3.31 11.94
C GLY A 169 15.55 2.26 10.85
N VAL A 170 14.93 2.45 9.68
CA VAL A 170 14.90 1.45 8.59
C VAL A 170 16.28 1.26 7.95
N LEU A 171 17.06 2.33 7.79
CA LEU A 171 18.41 2.23 7.21
C LEU A 171 19.32 1.34 8.08
N GLU A 172 19.34 1.61 9.39
CA GLU A 172 20.14 0.84 10.35
C GLU A 172 19.71 -0.62 10.38
N SER A 173 18.40 -0.88 10.41
CA SER A 173 17.87 -2.25 10.34
C SER A 173 18.30 -2.99 9.08
N ARG A 174 18.34 -2.32 7.93
CA ARG A 174 18.80 -2.92 6.66
C ARG A 174 20.29 -3.21 6.67
N MET A 175 21.10 -2.28 7.16
CA MET A 175 22.56 -2.46 7.25
C MET A 175 22.88 -3.67 8.12
N ASN A 176 22.28 -3.75 9.30
CA ASN A 176 22.45 -4.88 10.21
C ASN A 176 22.01 -6.21 9.59
N TYR A 177 20.88 -6.22 8.87
CA TYR A 177 20.38 -7.45 8.23
C TYR A 177 21.25 -7.88 7.04
N LEU A 178 21.73 -6.94 6.23
CA LEU A 178 22.64 -7.24 5.13
C LEU A 178 24.00 -7.74 5.63
N GLU A 179 24.51 -7.17 6.72
CA GLU A 179 25.74 -7.64 7.37
C GLU A 179 25.56 -9.05 7.93
N TYR A 180 24.45 -9.32 8.62
CA TYR A 180 24.10 -10.66 9.08
C TYR A 180 24.05 -11.66 7.92
N LEU A 181 23.31 -11.35 6.85
CA LEU A 181 23.24 -12.21 5.66
C LEU A 181 24.60 -12.41 5.00
N SER A 182 25.42 -11.36 4.95
CA SER A 182 26.78 -11.45 4.42
C SER A 182 27.62 -12.41 5.26
N ASN A 183 27.57 -12.31 6.59
CA ASN A 183 28.32 -13.17 7.50
C ASN A 183 27.86 -14.64 7.43
N GLU A 184 26.54 -14.88 7.38
CA GLU A 184 26.00 -16.24 7.20
C GLU A 184 26.46 -16.85 5.87
N LEU A 185 26.34 -16.11 4.76
CA LEU A 185 26.80 -16.57 3.45
C LEU A 185 28.31 -16.81 3.44
N GLN A 186 29.12 -15.92 4.03
CA GLN A 186 30.57 -16.11 4.12
C GLN A 186 30.94 -17.35 4.94
N SER A 187 30.20 -17.64 6.02
CA SER A 187 30.38 -18.86 6.82
C SER A 187 30.07 -20.12 6.00
N GLU A 188 28.95 -20.13 5.27
CA GLU A 188 28.60 -21.25 4.38
C GLU A 188 29.62 -21.45 3.26
N LEU A 189 30.05 -20.36 2.61
CA LEU A 189 31.09 -20.40 1.58
C LEU A 189 32.42 -20.91 2.16
N PHE A 190 32.79 -20.48 3.35
CA PHE A 190 34.01 -20.95 4.02
C PHE A 190 33.95 -22.45 4.30
N GLN A 191 32.82 -22.97 4.79
CA GLN A 191 32.64 -24.40 5.01
C GLN A 191 32.67 -25.20 3.70
N LEU A 192 32.01 -24.70 2.65
CA LEU A 192 32.01 -25.30 1.33
C LEU A 192 33.43 -25.37 0.74
N GLN A 193 34.24 -24.33 0.94
CA GLN A 193 35.61 -24.30 0.48
C GLN A 193 36.57 -25.13 1.34
N ASN A 194 36.21 -25.46 2.59
CA ASN A 194 37.08 -26.17 3.54
C ASN A 194 36.44 -27.46 4.06
N PRO A 195 36.16 -28.43 3.18
CA PRO A 195 35.50 -29.68 3.54
C PRO A 195 36.31 -30.48 4.58
N SER A 196 35.64 -31.41 5.26
CA SER A 196 36.29 -32.26 6.28
C SER A 196 37.29 -33.26 5.71
N SER A 197 37.16 -33.64 4.44
CA SER A 197 38.03 -34.61 3.76
C SER A 197 38.23 -34.20 2.30
N CYS A 198 39.42 -33.75 1.93
CA CYS A 198 39.73 -33.35 0.55
C CYS A 198 39.61 -34.52 -0.44
N THR A 199 40.01 -35.73 -0.06
CA THR A 199 39.89 -36.93 -0.90
C THR A 199 38.44 -37.33 -1.24
N LYS A 200 37.45 -36.89 -0.45
CA LYS A 200 36.02 -37.16 -0.67
C LYS A 200 35.27 -35.94 -1.22
N ALA A 201 35.93 -34.80 -1.29
CA ALA A 201 35.31 -33.56 -1.76
C ALA A 201 35.12 -33.59 -3.27
N LYS A 202 34.10 -32.88 -3.74
CA LYS A 202 33.85 -32.66 -5.16
C LYS A 202 34.38 -31.27 -5.54
N TYR A 203 35.06 -31.18 -6.66
CA TYR A 203 35.75 -29.95 -7.06
C TYR A 203 35.14 -29.30 -8.31
N VAL A 204 35.23 -27.97 -8.35
CA VAL A 204 35.24 -27.16 -9.57
C VAL A 204 36.66 -26.62 -9.70
N VAL A 205 37.29 -26.82 -10.87
CA VAL A 205 38.62 -26.30 -11.14
C VAL A 205 38.48 -25.12 -12.10
N ALA A 206 39.05 -23.97 -11.73
CA ALA A 206 39.02 -22.75 -12.53
C ALA A 206 40.43 -22.36 -12.99
N SER A 207 40.54 -21.87 -14.22
CA SER A 207 41.81 -21.44 -14.81
C SER A 207 41.61 -20.09 -15.53
N PHE A 208 42.57 -19.16 -15.41
CA PHE A 208 42.52 -17.88 -16.14
C PHE A 208 43.12 -18.02 -17.53
N ASN A 209 42.38 -18.68 -18.43
CA ASN A 209 42.86 -18.98 -19.78
C ASN A 209 42.37 -17.95 -20.82
N ARG A 210 41.75 -16.86 -20.37
CA ARG A 210 41.28 -15.77 -21.23
C ARG A 210 42.21 -14.58 -21.08
N HIS A 211 42.76 -14.13 -22.21
CA HIS A 211 43.48 -12.86 -22.33
C HIS A 211 42.54 -11.66 -22.10
N CYS A 212 42.27 -11.34 -20.84
CA CYS A 212 41.52 -10.15 -20.45
C CYS A 212 42.08 -9.56 -19.16
N ALA A 213 41.83 -8.26 -18.94
CA ALA A 213 42.32 -7.56 -17.75
C ALA A 213 41.67 -8.08 -16.46
N PHE A 214 42.22 -7.66 -15.30
CA PHE A 214 41.82 -8.07 -13.95
C PHE A 214 40.32 -8.27 -13.77
N GLY A 215 39.51 -7.28 -14.14
CA GLY A 215 38.06 -7.33 -13.90
C GLY A 215 37.36 -8.50 -14.61
N CYS A 216 37.83 -8.91 -15.77
CA CYS A 216 37.24 -10.03 -16.51
C CYS A 216 37.62 -11.39 -15.90
N ASN A 217 38.89 -11.57 -15.50
CA ASN A 217 39.32 -12.78 -14.78
C ASN A 217 38.66 -12.89 -13.40
N ALA A 218 38.47 -11.77 -12.69
CA ALA A 218 37.73 -11.73 -11.43
C ALA A 218 36.27 -12.16 -11.62
N HIS A 219 35.56 -11.65 -12.63
CA HIS A 219 34.19 -12.09 -12.92
C HIS A 219 34.12 -13.56 -13.35
N HIS A 220 35.10 -14.07 -14.09
CA HIS A 220 35.18 -15.49 -14.42
C HIS A 220 35.32 -16.34 -13.13
N LEU A 221 36.19 -15.94 -12.21
CA LEU A 221 36.34 -16.62 -10.93
C LEU A 221 35.05 -16.59 -10.10
N MET A 222 34.37 -15.45 -10.05
CA MET A 222 33.08 -15.31 -9.35
C MET A 222 32.02 -16.24 -9.95
N TYR A 223 31.98 -16.38 -11.27
CA TYR A 223 31.09 -17.32 -11.95
C TYR A 223 31.41 -18.77 -11.61
N CYS A 224 32.69 -19.16 -11.65
CA CYS A 224 33.14 -20.49 -11.22
C CYS A 224 32.78 -20.76 -9.75
N PHE A 225 32.86 -19.73 -8.89
CA PHE A 225 32.52 -19.84 -7.48
C PHE A 225 31.01 -20.00 -7.26
N GLN A 226 30.19 -19.27 -8.02
CA GLN A 226 28.74 -19.46 -8.02
C GLN A 226 28.34 -20.86 -8.48
N MET A 227 29.01 -21.39 -9.51
CA MET A 227 28.80 -22.77 -9.97
C MET A 227 29.21 -23.79 -8.90
N ALA A 228 30.35 -23.58 -8.25
CA ALA A 228 30.81 -24.41 -7.15
C ALA A 228 29.80 -24.42 -5.99
N TYR A 229 29.29 -23.25 -5.61
CA TYR A 229 28.24 -23.10 -4.61
C TYR A 229 26.94 -23.83 -5.00
N ALA A 230 26.43 -23.58 -6.21
CA ALA A 230 25.19 -24.21 -6.69
C ALA A 230 25.26 -25.73 -6.80
N THR A 231 26.46 -26.30 -6.93
CA THR A 231 26.68 -27.74 -7.08
C THR A 231 27.23 -28.41 -5.82
N GLY A 232 27.42 -27.68 -4.72
CA GLY A 232 27.98 -28.21 -3.47
C GLY A 232 29.44 -28.68 -3.62
N ARG A 233 30.25 -27.92 -4.38
CA ARG A 233 31.65 -28.25 -4.70
C ARG A 233 32.63 -27.21 -4.15
N THR A 234 33.84 -27.66 -3.83
CA THR A 234 34.98 -26.79 -3.48
C THR A 234 35.59 -26.22 -4.77
N LEU A 235 35.92 -24.93 -4.79
CA LEU A 235 36.53 -24.27 -5.94
C LEU A 235 38.06 -24.27 -5.75
N ILE A 236 38.78 -24.74 -6.75
CA ILE A 236 40.25 -24.70 -6.77
C ILE A 236 40.72 -23.96 -8.01
N LEU A 237 41.68 -23.06 -7.84
CA LEU A 237 42.40 -22.43 -8.95
C LEU A 237 43.48 -23.38 -9.47
N ASN A 238 43.52 -23.60 -10.78
CA ASN A 238 44.53 -24.43 -11.42
C ASN A 238 45.82 -23.64 -11.67
N PRO A 239 46.94 -23.93 -10.96
CA PRO A 239 48.20 -23.23 -11.20
C PRO A 239 48.89 -23.64 -12.51
N THR A 240 48.54 -24.78 -13.12
CA THR A 240 49.31 -25.35 -14.25
C THR A 240 48.84 -24.89 -15.64
N ASP A 241 47.69 -24.21 -15.75
CA ASP A 241 47.10 -23.82 -17.05
C ASP A 241 47.60 -22.48 -17.62
N GLY A 242 48.75 -21.97 -17.15
CA GLY A 242 49.63 -21.18 -18.01
C GLY A 242 49.27 -19.72 -18.33
N GLU A 243 49.00 -18.88 -17.33
CA GLU A 243 49.18 -17.42 -17.48
C GLU A 243 49.93 -16.82 -16.27
N GLU A 244 50.73 -15.77 -16.52
CA GLU A 244 51.34 -14.90 -15.50
C GLU A 244 50.28 -14.42 -14.48
N TYR A 245 49.03 -14.30 -14.94
CA TYR A 245 47.89 -13.84 -14.17
C TYR A 245 47.44 -14.80 -13.06
N THR A 246 47.37 -16.11 -13.31
CA THR A 246 47.01 -17.10 -12.29
C THR A 246 48.07 -17.16 -11.20
N HIS A 247 49.34 -17.14 -11.60
CA HIS A 247 50.47 -17.07 -10.67
C HIS A 247 50.45 -15.78 -9.85
N TRP A 248 50.18 -14.65 -10.50
CA TRP A 248 50.03 -13.36 -9.84
C TRP A 248 48.88 -13.41 -8.82
N TRP A 249 47.72 -13.98 -9.16
CA TRP A 249 46.59 -14.08 -8.24
C TRP A 249 46.92 -14.91 -7.00
N ILE A 250 47.49 -16.11 -7.20
CA ILE A 250 47.89 -17.02 -6.12
C ILE A 250 48.93 -16.36 -5.20
N LYS A 251 49.82 -15.51 -5.74
CA LYS A 251 50.83 -14.79 -4.98
C LYS A 251 50.26 -13.64 -4.13
N HIS A 252 49.19 -12.99 -4.57
CA HIS A 252 48.70 -11.75 -3.95
C HIS A 252 47.40 -11.90 -3.16
N PHE A 253 46.67 -13.01 -3.33
CA PHE A 253 45.41 -13.30 -2.62
C PHE A 253 45.52 -14.56 -1.77
N LEU A 254 44.72 -14.61 -0.69
CA LEU A 254 44.57 -15.83 0.11
C LEU A 254 44.02 -16.97 -0.76
N PRO A 255 44.40 -18.23 -0.48
CA PRO A 255 43.90 -19.37 -1.24
C PRO A 255 42.38 -19.52 -1.04
N LEU A 256 41.69 -19.92 -2.10
CA LEU A 256 40.23 -20.12 -2.09
C LEU A 256 39.80 -21.20 -1.09
N SER A 257 40.63 -22.24 -0.92
CA SER A 257 40.54 -23.25 0.12
C SER A 257 41.81 -23.25 0.95
N GLN A 258 41.68 -23.27 2.28
CA GLN A 258 42.81 -23.39 3.20
C GLN A 258 43.17 -24.85 3.50
N LYS A 259 42.27 -25.79 3.20
CA LYS A 259 42.45 -27.22 3.48
C LYS A 259 42.82 -28.05 2.26
N CYS A 260 42.27 -27.74 1.10
CA CYS A 260 42.41 -28.55 -0.10
C CYS A 260 43.16 -27.80 -1.20
N SER A 261 43.98 -28.55 -1.93
CA SER A 261 44.80 -28.09 -3.04
C SER A 261 44.51 -28.91 -4.29
N ILE A 262 45.02 -28.46 -5.44
CA ILE A 262 44.86 -29.22 -6.69
C ILE A 262 45.48 -30.63 -6.61
N ASN A 263 46.47 -30.83 -5.75
CA ASN A 263 47.14 -32.11 -5.57
C ASN A 263 46.26 -33.15 -4.85
N ASP A 264 45.18 -32.72 -4.19
CA ASP A 264 44.26 -33.61 -3.48
C ASP A 264 43.22 -34.25 -4.42
N ILE A 265 43.18 -33.83 -5.69
CA ILE A 265 42.25 -34.33 -6.70
C ILE A 265 42.78 -35.68 -7.23
N GLN A 266 42.18 -36.79 -6.77
CA GLN A 266 42.60 -38.16 -7.11
C GLN A 266 42.07 -38.67 -8.47
N SER A 267 41.26 -37.89 -9.18
CA SER A 267 40.60 -38.26 -10.45
C SER A 267 41.00 -37.35 -11.62
N ASN A 268 40.97 -37.86 -12.86
CA ASN A 268 41.20 -37.06 -14.06
C ASN A 268 40.30 -35.80 -14.08
N ILE A 269 40.92 -34.62 -14.24
CA ILE A 269 40.21 -33.36 -14.44
C ILE A 269 39.49 -33.43 -15.79
N HIS A 270 38.17 -33.55 -15.78
CA HIS A 270 37.37 -33.50 -17.00
C HIS A 270 37.20 -32.04 -17.45
N SER A 271 37.85 -31.66 -18.55
CA SER A 271 37.87 -30.30 -19.10
C SER A 271 36.62 -29.91 -19.90
N ASP A 272 35.68 -30.84 -20.12
CA ASP A 272 34.53 -30.59 -20.99
C ASP A 272 33.36 -29.97 -20.22
N CYS A 273 33.45 -28.66 -19.96
CA CYS A 273 32.29 -27.86 -19.57
C CYS A 273 31.72 -27.00 -20.73
N PHE A 274 32.31 -27.03 -21.93
CA PHE A 274 31.83 -26.23 -23.07
C PHE A 274 32.07 -26.88 -24.45
N LYS A 275 31.60 -28.10 -24.67
CA LYS A 275 31.27 -28.56 -26.03
C LYS A 275 29.97 -29.39 -26.04
N LYS A 276 28.90 -28.67 -26.38
CA LYS A 276 27.56 -29.08 -26.87
C LYS A 276 26.40 -28.62 -25.97
N PHE A 277 26.00 -27.37 -26.18
CA PHE A 277 24.57 -27.02 -26.23
C PHE A 277 24.10 -26.95 -27.69
N SER A 278 24.43 -27.98 -28.47
CA SER A 278 23.71 -28.32 -29.70
C SER A 278 23.52 -29.84 -29.69
N HIS A 279 22.29 -30.26 -29.97
CA HIS A 279 21.74 -31.63 -29.91
C HIS A 279 21.13 -32.08 -28.56
N VAL A 280 20.01 -31.43 -28.21
CA VAL A 280 18.89 -32.16 -27.60
C VAL A 280 18.33 -33.09 -28.69
N HIS A 281 18.90 -34.28 -28.87
CA HIS A 281 18.27 -35.31 -29.71
C HIS A 281 18.60 -36.80 -29.44
N PRO A 282 19.49 -37.23 -28.51
CA PRO A 282 19.60 -38.66 -28.20
C PRO A 282 18.92 -39.12 -26.90
N LEU A 283 18.49 -38.22 -26.01
CA LEU A 283 17.81 -38.61 -24.75
C LEU A 283 16.31 -38.93 -24.94
N ILE A 284 15.69 -38.39 -25.98
CA ILE A 284 14.28 -38.69 -26.32
C ILE A 284 14.18 -40.00 -27.10
N THR A 285 15.14 -40.30 -27.99
CA THR A 285 15.14 -41.54 -28.77
C THR A 285 15.53 -42.76 -27.92
N THR A 286 16.48 -42.61 -27.00
CA THR A 286 16.82 -43.69 -26.03
C THR A 286 15.70 -43.93 -25.02
N ALA A 287 15.02 -42.89 -24.55
CA ALA A 287 13.86 -43.04 -23.68
C ALA A 287 12.66 -43.68 -24.41
N VAL A 288 12.42 -43.34 -25.68
CA VAL A 288 11.34 -43.95 -26.49
C VAL A 288 11.67 -45.41 -26.83
N VAL A 289 12.92 -45.75 -27.14
CA VAL A 289 13.34 -47.14 -27.38
C VAL A 289 13.33 -47.96 -26.09
N LEU A 290 13.79 -47.41 -24.96
CA LEU A 290 13.69 -48.08 -23.65
C LEU A 290 12.24 -48.26 -23.20
N TRP A 291 11.35 -47.31 -23.48
CA TRP A 291 9.91 -47.47 -23.20
C TRP A 291 9.25 -48.47 -24.13
N ILE A 292 9.64 -48.56 -25.41
CA ILE A 292 9.16 -49.61 -26.32
C ILE A 292 9.69 -50.99 -25.89
N CYS A 293 10.95 -51.11 -25.47
CA CYS A 293 11.51 -52.35 -24.94
C CYS A 293 10.88 -52.76 -23.60
N VAL A 294 10.54 -51.81 -22.73
CA VAL A 294 9.82 -52.07 -21.47
C VAL A 294 8.36 -52.45 -21.74
N ILE A 295 7.69 -51.83 -22.72
CA ILE A 295 6.34 -52.21 -23.13
C ILE A 295 6.34 -53.60 -23.79
N ILE A 296 7.35 -53.94 -24.60
CA ILE A 296 7.53 -55.29 -25.18
C ILE A 296 7.85 -56.31 -24.08
N TYR A 297 8.74 -55.99 -23.12
CA TYR A 297 9.09 -56.87 -22.00
C TYR A 297 7.91 -57.09 -21.04
N LEU A 298 7.08 -56.06 -20.80
CA LEU A 298 5.87 -56.15 -19.98
C LEU A 298 4.71 -56.85 -20.71
N SER A 299 4.68 -56.83 -22.04
CA SER A 299 3.69 -57.58 -22.84
C SER A 299 4.11 -59.02 -23.12
N PHE A 300 5.41 -59.35 -23.13
CA PHE A 300 5.92 -60.72 -23.27
C PHE A 300 5.84 -61.52 -21.95
N ASN A 301 5.99 -60.88 -20.79
CA ASN A 301 5.88 -61.55 -19.48
C ASN A 301 4.42 -61.78 -19.01
N PHE A 302 3.42 -61.45 -19.82
CA PHE A 302 2.02 -61.77 -19.53
C PHE A 302 1.56 -63.12 -20.13
N PHE A 303 2.41 -63.77 -20.94
CA PHE A 303 2.14 -65.09 -21.51
C PHE A 303 3.46 -65.84 -21.71
N ASN A 304 3.95 -66.56 -20.69
CA ASN A 304 4.33 -67.97 -20.81
C ASN A 304 5.11 -68.51 -19.61
N LEU A 305 4.54 -69.62 -19.11
CA LEU A 305 5.18 -70.87 -18.69
C LEU A 305 5.80 -70.98 -17.29
N GLU A 306 5.05 -71.74 -16.48
CA GLU A 306 5.48 -72.92 -15.72
C GLU A 306 6.98 -73.26 -15.67
N SER A 307 7.38 -73.48 -14.41
CA SER A 307 8.30 -74.50 -13.91
C SER A 307 9.80 -74.35 -14.18
N GLY A 308 10.58 -74.54 -13.11
CA GLY A 308 12.01 -74.87 -13.20
C GLY A 308 12.88 -74.17 -12.19
N ASP A 309 13.14 -74.88 -11.09
CA ASP A 309 14.11 -74.66 -10.00
C ASP A 309 15.36 -73.80 -10.27
N GLN A 310 15.68 -72.94 -9.29
CA GLN A 310 17.01 -72.84 -8.66
C GLN A 310 16.94 -71.95 -7.39
N GLN A 311 16.61 -72.55 -6.24
CA GLN A 311 16.72 -71.93 -4.91
C GLN A 311 18.00 -72.38 -4.21
N SER A 312 19.00 -71.49 -4.09
CA SER A 312 19.95 -71.46 -2.95
C SER A 312 20.88 -70.23 -2.99
N LEU A 313 20.36 -69.00 -2.86
CA LEU A 313 21.20 -67.81 -2.60
C LEU A 313 20.45 -66.56 -2.08
N ALA A 314 19.34 -66.71 -1.35
CA ALA A 314 18.46 -65.58 -1.01
C ALA A 314 18.41 -65.15 0.48
N CYS A 315 19.18 -65.76 1.39
CA CYS A 315 19.16 -65.37 2.81
C CYS A 315 20.20 -64.31 3.24
N PRO A 316 21.45 -64.28 2.74
CA PRO A 316 22.43 -63.27 3.16
C PRO A 316 22.08 -61.86 2.68
N ASN A 317 21.57 -61.71 1.45
CA ASN A 317 21.24 -60.42 0.85
C ASN A 317 20.06 -59.70 1.55
N LEU A 318 19.14 -60.45 2.18
CA LEU A 318 18.01 -59.85 2.88
C LEU A 318 18.43 -59.27 4.23
N LEU A 319 19.37 -59.92 4.93
CA LEU A 319 19.89 -59.43 6.20
C LEU A 319 20.64 -58.11 6.00
N ASP A 320 21.48 -58.01 4.98
CA ASP A 320 22.24 -56.79 4.66
C ASP A 320 21.35 -55.60 4.31
N VAL A 321 20.29 -55.84 3.51
CA VAL A 321 19.29 -54.81 3.17
C VAL A 321 18.52 -54.36 4.42
N ILE A 322 18.17 -55.28 5.32
CA ILE A 322 17.47 -54.97 6.57
C ILE A 322 18.36 -54.23 7.57
N THR A 323 19.65 -54.60 7.70
CA THR A 323 20.61 -53.83 8.53
C THR A 323 20.90 -52.45 7.94
N GLY A 324 20.91 -52.32 6.61
CA GLY A 324 21.01 -51.02 5.93
C GLY A 324 19.81 -50.13 6.22
N LEU A 325 18.60 -50.67 6.18
CA LEU A 325 17.37 -49.95 6.53
C LEU A 325 17.32 -49.58 8.02
N LYS A 326 17.75 -50.47 8.91
CA LYS A 326 17.87 -50.19 10.35
C LYS A 326 18.81 -49.01 10.63
N SER A 327 19.98 -49.00 10.01
CA SER A 327 20.95 -47.91 10.11
C SER A 327 20.36 -46.57 9.64
N GLN A 328 19.61 -46.55 8.54
CA GLN A 328 18.98 -45.32 8.04
C GLN A 328 17.87 -44.82 8.96
N VAL A 329 17.10 -45.71 9.60
CA VAL A 329 16.08 -45.34 10.59
C VAL A 329 16.71 -44.78 11.86
N ASP A 330 17.80 -45.39 12.34
CA ASP A 330 18.56 -44.91 13.51
C ASP A 330 19.14 -43.52 13.26
N VAL A 331 19.71 -43.27 12.07
CA VAL A 331 20.20 -41.95 11.65
C VAL A 331 19.04 -40.94 11.56
N GLY A 332 17.89 -41.33 11.02
CA GLY A 332 16.69 -40.49 10.96
C GLY A 332 16.17 -40.09 12.35
N SER A 333 16.16 -41.02 13.31
CA SER A 333 15.72 -40.76 14.69
C SER A 333 16.69 -39.90 15.49
N VAL A 334 17.99 -40.06 15.29
CA VAL A 334 19.01 -39.19 15.90
C VAL A 334 18.95 -37.79 15.30
N ASN A 335 18.78 -37.66 13.98
CA ASN A 335 18.63 -36.36 13.31
C ASN A 335 17.36 -35.63 13.78
N LEU A 336 16.25 -36.34 13.98
CA LEU A 336 15.03 -35.76 14.54
C LEU A 336 15.25 -35.30 15.99
N ARG A 337 15.98 -36.08 16.80
CA ARG A 337 16.33 -35.70 18.18
C ARG A 337 17.22 -34.46 18.20
N MET A 338 18.27 -34.41 17.38
CA MET A 338 19.13 -33.23 17.25
C MET A 338 18.37 -32.00 16.75
N PHE A 339 17.45 -32.18 15.80
CA PHE A 339 16.55 -31.12 15.35
C PHE A 339 15.68 -30.60 16.50
N LEU A 340 15.07 -31.48 17.30
CA LEU A 340 14.25 -31.12 18.47
C LEU A 340 15.07 -30.40 19.56
N THR A 341 16.30 -30.85 19.83
CA THR A 341 17.20 -30.17 20.76
C THR A 341 17.61 -28.80 20.24
N SER A 342 17.95 -28.68 18.94
CA SER A 342 18.26 -27.39 18.31
C SER A 342 17.07 -26.44 18.24
N TYR A 343 15.85 -26.98 18.10
CA TYR A 343 14.61 -26.21 18.08
C TYR A 343 14.27 -25.67 19.47
N ASN A 344 14.51 -26.45 20.53
CA ASN A 344 14.34 -26.00 21.90
C ASN A 344 15.45 -25.01 22.33
N ASP A 345 16.69 -25.20 21.89
CA ASP A 345 17.79 -24.28 22.18
C ASP A 345 17.72 -22.96 21.37
N LYS A 346 17.22 -23.00 20.13
CA LYS A 346 16.86 -21.79 19.37
C LYS A 346 15.74 -21.01 20.07
N ASN A 347 14.66 -21.67 20.50
CA ASN A 347 13.56 -20.99 21.21
C ASN A 347 13.96 -20.39 22.59
N LYS A 348 14.97 -20.98 23.27
CA LYS A 348 15.49 -20.42 24.54
C LYS A 348 16.34 -19.16 24.35
N LYS A 349 16.91 -18.95 23.16
CA LYS A 349 17.62 -17.71 22.76
C LYS A 349 16.74 -16.75 21.94
N GLU A 350 15.73 -17.25 21.22
CA GLU A 350 14.79 -16.46 20.41
C GLU A 350 13.76 -15.70 21.26
N ASN A 351 13.48 -16.12 22.50
CA ASN A 351 12.63 -15.33 23.41
C ASN A 351 13.30 -14.04 23.95
N THR A 352 14.50 -13.70 23.46
CA THR A 352 15.08 -12.35 23.62
C THR A 352 15.52 -11.76 22.27
N ILE A 353 14.90 -12.17 21.17
CA ILE A 353 14.87 -11.37 19.96
C ILE A 353 13.58 -10.56 20.03
N VAL A 354 13.71 -9.34 20.57
CA VAL A 354 12.77 -8.28 20.25
C VAL A 354 12.68 -8.25 18.73
N GLU A 355 11.52 -8.60 18.16
CA GLU A 355 11.23 -8.45 16.73
C GLU A 355 11.49 -6.98 16.40
N ARG A 356 12.65 -6.69 15.82
CA ARG A 356 13.05 -5.31 15.54
C ARG A 356 12.09 -4.72 14.53
N VAL A 357 11.28 -3.77 14.98
CA VAL A 357 10.60 -2.74 14.19
C VAL A 357 11.62 -2.21 13.15
N GLY A 358 11.58 -2.65 11.89
CA GLY A 358 12.61 -2.17 10.96
C GLY A 358 12.65 -2.69 9.52
N ILE A 359 12.20 -3.91 9.22
CA ILE A 359 12.27 -4.42 7.85
C ILE A 359 10.89 -4.40 7.21
N HIS A 360 10.74 -3.51 6.22
CA HIS A 360 9.55 -3.47 5.37
C HIS A 360 9.40 -4.78 4.59
N GLY A 361 8.16 -5.16 4.29
CA GLY A 361 7.88 -6.38 3.53
C GLY A 361 8.42 -6.36 2.10
N MET A 362 8.44 -7.54 1.49
CA MET A 362 8.95 -7.74 0.14
C MET A 362 8.17 -6.93 -0.91
N SER A 363 6.84 -6.90 -0.79
CA SER A 363 5.97 -6.15 -1.70
C SER A 363 6.31 -4.66 -1.65
N TYR A 364 6.41 -4.08 -0.45
CA TYR A 364 6.83 -2.72 -0.27
C TYR A 364 8.16 -2.41 -0.98
N GLU A 365 9.20 -3.24 -0.80
CA GLU A 365 10.51 -2.97 -1.40
C GLU A 365 10.51 -3.08 -2.93
N ILE A 366 9.69 -3.96 -3.51
CA ILE A 366 9.52 -4.09 -4.96
C ILE A 366 8.87 -2.81 -5.51
N LEU A 367 7.74 -2.40 -4.92
CA LEU A 367 6.98 -1.23 -5.36
C LEU A 367 7.81 0.05 -5.19
N ARG A 368 8.54 0.20 -4.07
CA ARG A 368 9.43 1.34 -3.81
C ARG A 368 10.54 1.46 -4.87
N ARG A 369 11.21 0.35 -5.19
CA ARG A 369 12.28 0.35 -6.21
C ARG A 369 11.72 0.65 -7.60
N ARG A 370 10.53 0.14 -7.93
CA ARG A 370 9.88 0.42 -9.21
C ARG A 370 9.39 1.87 -9.31
N ALA A 371 8.84 2.45 -8.24
CA ALA A 371 8.54 3.88 -8.18
C ALA A 371 9.80 4.74 -8.40
N LEU A 372 10.93 4.35 -7.80
CA LEU A 372 12.22 5.01 -8.02
C LEU A 372 12.67 4.91 -9.49
N GLN A 373 12.44 3.77 -10.13
CA GLN A 373 12.71 3.58 -11.55
C GLN A 373 11.83 4.49 -12.40
N TYR A 374 10.51 4.55 -12.16
CA TYR A 374 9.62 5.46 -12.88
C TYR A 374 10.02 6.93 -12.72
N ALA A 375 10.41 7.36 -11.51
CA ALA A 375 10.93 8.71 -11.29
C ALA A 375 12.18 9.01 -12.15
N ARG A 376 13.08 8.03 -12.32
CA ARG A 376 14.25 8.13 -13.21
C ARG A 376 13.84 8.14 -14.69
N GLU A 377 12.88 7.30 -15.09
CA GLU A 377 12.38 7.28 -16.46
C GLU A 377 11.74 8.61 -16.86
N ILE A 378 11.01 9.26 -15.95
CA ILE A 378 10.50 10.63 -16.20
C ILE A 378 11.67 11.56 -16.52
N LYS A 379 12.74 11.54 -15.70
CA LYS A 379 13.95 12.35 -15.94
C LYS A 379 14.60 12.05 -17.29
N TYR A 380 14.75 10.78 -17.66
CA TYR A 380 15.35 10.38 -18.92
C TYR A 380 14.49 10.79 -20.12
N ASN A 381 13.16 10.76 -20.00
CA ASN A 381 12.25 11.21 -21.03
C ASN A 381 12.29 12.73 -21.26
N LEU A 382 12.86 13.53 -20.34
CA LEU A 382 13.01 14.97 -20.56
C LEU A 382 13.98 15.31 -21.70
N VAL A 383 14.85 14.38 -22.13
CA VAL A 383 15.64 14.52 -23.36
C VAL A 383 14.73 14.59 -24.60
N GLN A 384 13.56 13.97 -24.57
CA GLN A 384 12.60 14.10 -25.65
C GLN A 384 11.98 15.50 -25.73
N LEU A 385 11.84 16.22 -24.60
CA LEU A 385 11.45 17.64 -24.62
C LEU A 385 12.48 18.47 -25.40
N ASP A 386 13.77 18.20 -25.22
CA ASP A 386 14.82 18.86 -25.98
C ASP A 386 14.70 18.60 -27.48
N ASN A 387 14.39 17.36 -27.85
CA ASN A 387 14.15 17.00 -29.25
C ASN A 387 12.94 17.77 -29.83
N VAL A 388 11.82 17.85 -29.11
CA VAL A 388 10.65 18.64 -29.53
C VAL A 388 11.01 20.12 -29.63
N ASN A 389 11.73 20.65 -28.65
CA ASN A 389 12.16 22.05 -28.64
C ASN A 389 13.11 22.38 -29.80
N MET A 390 14.05 21.48 -30.11
CA MET A 390 14.92 21.58 -31.28
C MET A 390 14.12 21.57 -32.59
N LYS A 391 13.14 20.68 -32.74
CA LYS A 391 12.25 20.65 -33.92
C LYS A 391 11.54 21.99 -34.08
N ILE A 392 10.95 22.53 -33.02
CA ILE A 392 10.30 23.86 -33.03
C ILE A 392 11.30 24.96 -33.42
N LYS A 393 12.54 24.91 -32.90
CA LYS A 393 13.60 25.88 -33.22
C LYS A 393 14.05 25.86 -34.68
N THR A 394 14.00 24.71 -35.34
CA THR A 394 14.41 24.58 -36.75
C THR A 394 13.38 25.13 -37.74
N ILE A 395 12.17 25.46 -37.28
CA ILE A 395 11.11 26.05 -38.11
C ILE A 395 11.50 27.51 -38.45
N LYS A 396 12.09 27.72 -39.63
CA LYS A 396 12.70 29.02 -39.99
C LYS A 396 11.95 29.89 -41.01
N ASN A 397 10.97 29.42 -41.82
CA ASN A 397 10.04 30.28 -42.60
C ASN A 397 9.12 29.51 -43.61
N TYR A 398 8.02 30.19 -43.98
CA TYR A 398 7.11 30.15 -45.14
C TYR A 398 6.56 28.85 -45.81
N SER A 399 7.00 27.61 -45.58
CA SER A 399 6.44 26.46 -46.36
C SER A 399 6.21 25.13 -45.60
N LEU A 400 5.85 25.18 -44.32
CA LEU A 400 6.14 24.06 -43.41
C LEU A 400 4.96 23.63 -42.52
N ILE A 401 3.81 23.28 -43.12
CA ILE A 401 2.76 22.51 -42.44
C ILE A 401 3.35 21.21 -41.86
N GLU A 402 4.26 20.57 -42.61
CA GLU A 402 4.78 19.25 -42.24
C GLU A 402 5.70 19.26 -40.99
N PRO A 403 6.70 20.15 -40.84
CA PRO A 403 7.46 20.27 -39.59
C PRO A 403 6.64 20.67 -38.35
N LEU A 404 5.62 21.53 -38.52
CA LEU A 404 4.71 21.87 -37.42
C LEU A 404 3.92 20.64 -36.98
N LYS A 405 3.40 19.87 -37.94
CA LYS A 405 2.70 18.61 -37.71
C LYS A 405 3.63 17.56 -37.07
N GLU A 406 4.88 17.48 -37.50
CA GLU A 406 5.87 16.56 -36.91
C GLU A 406 6.20 16.93 -35.45
N ALA A 407 6.34 18.23 -35.14
CA ALA A 407 6.52 18.72 -33.78
C ALA A 407 5.28 18.41 -32.91
N GLN A 408 4.07 18.60 -33.43
CA GLN A 408 2.82 18.24 -32.76
C GLN A 408 2.74 16.73 -32.46
N VAL A 409 3.01 15.88 -33.44
CA VAL A 409 3.01 14.42 -33.25
C VAL A 409 4.04 14.01 -32.19
N SER A 410 5.22 14.63 -32.21
CA SER A 410 6.26 14.38 -31.20
C SER A 410 5.82 14.83 -29.80
N LEU A 411 5.15 15.98 -29.70
CA LEU A 411 4.62 16.53 -28.45
C LEU A 411 3.51 15.65 -27.85
N GLU A 412 2.55 15.21 -28.68
CA GLU A 412 1.46 14.32 -28.25
C GLU A 412 1.99 12.95 -27.81
N ARG A 413 2.96 12.39 -28.56
CA ARG A 413 3.63 11.14 -28.19
C ARG A 413 4.32 11.27 -26.84
N LEU A 414 5.07 12.36 -26.64
CA LEU A 414 5.76 12.62 -25.38
C LEU A 414 4.77 12.78 -24.22
N LYS A 415 3.69 13.54 -24.42
CA LYS A 415 2.62 13.70 -23.43
C LYS A 415 2.06 12.34 -23.02
N SER A 416 1.69 11.51 -24.00
CA SER A 416 1.17 10.17 -23.76
C SER A 416 2.15 9.29 -22.98
N GLN A 417 3.44 9.31 -23.32
CA GLN A 417 4.47 8.57 -22.59
C GLN A 417 4.64 9.05 -21.15
N LEU A 418 4.69 10.37 -20.91
CA LEU A 418 4.79 10.93 -19.57
C LEU A 418 3.54 10.65 -18.73
N GLN A 419 2.35 10.69 -19.34
CA GLN A 419 1.09 10.32 -18.68
C GLN A 419 1.10 8.86 -18.24
N ASP A 420 1.54 7.94 -19.11
CA ASP A 420 1.61 6.51 -18.81
C ASP A 420 2.59 6.23 -17.65
N ILE A 421 3.80 6.79 -17.69
CA ILE A 421 4.78 6.64 -16.61
C ILE A 421 4.26 7.26 -15.31
N SER A 422 3.66 8.45 -15.38
CA SER A 422 3.09 9.13 -14.21
C SER A 422 1.94 8.34 -13.57
N LEU A 423 1.11 7.67 -14.39
CA LEU A 423 0.02 6.83 -13.91
C LEU A 423 0.54 5.63 -13.12
N HIS A 424 1.51 4.90 -13.67
CA HIS A 424 2.09 3.73 -13.01
C HIS A 424 2.93 4.09 -11.78
N LEU A 425 3.64 5.22 -11.82
CA LEU A 425 4.29 5.81 -10.64
C LEU A 425 3.28 6.07 -9.51
N HIS A 426 2.13 6.68 -9.83
CA HIS A 426 1.07 6.94 -8.86
C HIS A 426 0.53 5.62 -8.27
N VAL A 427 0.33 4.60 -9.10
CA VAL A 427 -0.13 3.27 -8.64
C VAL A 427 0.86 2.64 -7.65
N ASP A 428 2.17 2.66 -7.94
CA ASP A 428 3.17 2.08 -7.04
C ASP A 428 3.27 2.87 -5.72
N ILE A 429 3.25 4.21 -5.75
CA ILE A 429 3.31 5.02 -4.52
C ILE A 429 2.04 4.83 -3.67
N ASP A 430 0.86 4.73 -4.30
CA ASP A 430 -0.36 4.33 -3.60
C ASP A 430 -0.21 2.92 -3.01
N GLY A 431 0.34 1.98 -3.77
CA GLY A 431 0.56 0.59 -3.35
C GLY A 431 1.50 0.43 -2.17
N ILE A 432 2.59 1.21 -2.12
CA ILE A 432 3.52 1.28 -0.99
C ILE A 432 2.80 1.60 0.33
N GLY A 433 1.74 2.41 0.27
CA GLY A 433 0.91 2.72 1.43
C GLY A 433 -0.08 1.61 1.82
N ARG A 434 -0.16 0.50 1.06
CA ARG A 434 -1.23 -0.50 1.19
C ARG A 434 -0.79 -1.94 1.41
N VAL A 435 0.27 -2.36 0.73
CA VAL A 435 0.78 -3.74 0.79
C VAL A 435 1.31 -4.11 2.17
N ASP A 436 1.61 -5.39 2.38
CA ASP A 436 2.24 -5.91 3.59
C ASP A 436 1.47 -5.60 4.89
N GLY A 437 0.14 -5.47 4.80
CA GLY A 437 -0.74 -5.22 5.95
C GLY A 437 -0.80 -3.75 6.42
N VAL A 438 -0.08 -2.84 5.76
CA VAL A 438 0.01 -1.43 6.15
C VAL A 438 -1.35 -0.72 6.09
N LEU A 439 -2.15 -0.98 5.04
CA LEU A 439 -3.48 -0.39 4.92
C LEU A 439 -4.41 -0.84 6.04
N GLU A 440 -4.44 -2.14 6.32
CA GLU A 440 -5.28 -2.71 7.38
C GLU A 440 -4.92 -2.12 8.74
N SER A 441 -3.63 -2.02 9.04
CA SER A 441 -3.16 -1.40 10.27
C SER A 441 -3.60 0.06 10.36
N ARG A 442 -3.37 0.88 9.32
CA ARG A 442 -3.80 2.29 9.31
C ARG A 442 -5.32 2.44 9.51
N MET A 443 -6.12 1.60 8.86
CA MET A 443 -7.58 1.60 9.01
C MET A 443 -8.01 1.28 10.44
N ASN A 444 -7.40 0.27 11.06
CA ASN A 444 -7.68 -0.11 12.44
C ASN A 444 -7.31 1.00 13.45
N TYR A 445 -6.18 1.67 13.26
CA TYR A 445 -5.78 2.79 14.14
C TYR A 445 -6.64 4.04 13.94
N LEU A 446 -7.06 4.35 12.70
CA LEU A 446 -8.03 5.42 12.46
C LEU A 446 -9.39 5.11 13.09
N GLU A 447 -9.84 3.86 13.06
CA GLU A 447 -11.08 3.44 13.72
C GLU A 447 -10.96 3.53 15.25
N TYR A 448 -9.84 3.09 15.82
CA TYR A 448 -9.58 3.25 17.24
C TYR A 448 -9.68 4.73 17.65
N LEU A 449 -9.03 5.64 16.92
CA LEU A 449 -9.10 7.08 17.23
C LEU A 449 -10.49 7.68 17.04
N SER A 450 -11.19 7.25 16.00
CA SER A 450 -12.58 7.62 15.74
C SER A 450 -13.43 7.25 16.95
N ASN A 451 -13.34 6.01 17.44
CA ASN A 451 -14.09 5.53 18.60
C ASN A 451 -13.73 6.26 19.90
N GLU A 452 -12.44 6.51 20.17
CA GLU A 452 -11.99 7.27 21.32
C GLU A 452 -12.55 8.71 21.30
N LEU A 453 -12.45 9.40 20.18
CA LEU A 453 -12.99 10.76 20.04
C LEU A 453 -14.51 10.77 20.15
N GLN A 454 -15.23 9.83 19.52
CA GLN A 454 -16.70 9.76 19.62
C GLN A 454 -17.15 9.48 21.07
N SER A 455 -16.45 8.62 21.80
CA SER A 455 -16.69 8.37 23.23
C SER A 455 -16.49 9.65 24.06
N GLU A 456 -15.41 10.38 23.80
CA GLU A 456 -15.13 11.64 24.47
C GLU A 456 -16.21 12.70 24.17
N LEU A 457 -16.60 12.87 22.90
CA LEU A 457 -17.67 13.79 22.51
C LEU A 457 -18.99 13.43 23.19
N PHE A 458 -19.30 12.14 23.29
CA PHE A 458 -20.46 11.68 24.03
C PHE A 458 -20.41 12.06 25.51
N GLN A 459 -19.26 11.92 26.17
CA GLN A 459 -19.08 12.31 27.57
C GLN A 459 -19.20 13.83 27.76
N LEU A 460 -18.56 14.63 26.89
CA LEU A 460 -18.67 16.09 26.87
C LEU A 460 -20.12 16.55 26.75
N GLN A 461 -20.91 15.85 25.93
CA GLN A 461 -22.31 16.16 25.70
C GLN A 461 -23.25 15.66 26.81
N ASN A 462 -22.82 14.73 27.67
CA ASN A 462 -23.67 14.09 28.68
C ASN A 462 -23.06 14.18 30.09
N PRO A 463 -22.86 15.40 30.62
CA PRO A 463 -22.24 15.61 31.92
C PRO A 463 -23.03 14.95 33.06
N SER A 464 -22.39 14.76 34.21
CA SER A 464 -23.02 14.15 35.39
C SER A 464 -24.13 15.00 36.00
N SER A 465 -24.05 16.33 35.85
CA SER A 465 -25.05 17.28 36.34
C SER A 465 -25.23 18.41 35.32
N CYS A 466 -26.41 18.49 34.71
CA CYS A 466 -26.73 19.55 33.74
C CYS A 466 -26.75 20.93 34.40
N THR A 467 -27.29 21.04 35.61
CA THR A 467 -27.34 22.32 36.36
C THR A 467 -25.96 22.89 36.71
N LYS A 468 -24.91 22.05 36.77
CA LYS A 468 -23.51 22.48 37.01
C LYS A 468 -22.67 22.55 35.74
N ALA A 469 -23.17 22.04 34.62
CA ALA A 469 -22.43 22.02 33.37
C ALA A 469 -22.28 23.43 32.80
N LYS A 470 -21.22 23.60 32.02
CA LYS A 470 -20.99 24.81 31.21
C LYS A 470 -21.41 24.55 29.79
N TYR A 471 -21.99 25.56 29.14
CA TYR A 471 -22.66 25.42 27.86
C TYR A 471 -22.12 26.37 26.80
N VAL A 472 -22.13 25.89 25.55
CA VAL A 472 -22.12 26.71 24.33
C VAL A 472 -23.48 26.54 23.66
N VAL A 473 -24.16 27.64 23.37
CA VAL A 473 -25.48 27.64 22.75
C VAL A 473 -25.36 28.09 21.28
N ALA A 474 -25.67 27.19 20.35
CA ALA A 474 -25.69 27.46 18.91
C ALA A 474 -27.11 27.81 18.43
N SER A 475 -27.20 28.56 17.33
CA SER A 475 -28.46 29.08 16.78
C SER A 475 -28.40 29.13 15.25
N PHE A 476 -29.51 28.82 14.57
CA PHE A 476 -29.65 28.94 13.11
C PHE A 476 -30.41 30.20 12.67
N ASN A 477 -30.28 31.29 13.43
CA ASN A 477 -30.92 32.59 13.14
C ASN A 477 -30.41 33.30 11.86
N ARG A 478 -29.40 32.76 11.19
CA ARG A 478 -28.83 33.34 9.95
C ARG A 478 -29.53 32.76 8.73
N HIS A 479 -29.81 33.61 7.75
CA HIS A 479 -30.32 33.15 6.44
C HIS A 479 -29.22 32.42 5.67
N CYS A 480 -29.11 31.10 5.90
CA CYS A 480 -28.18 30.23 5.20
C CYS A 480 -28.83 28.87 4.88
N ALA A 481 -28.35 28.20 3.82
CA ALA A 481 -28.81 26.87 3.43
C ALA A 481 -28.16 25.76 4.29
N PHE A 482 -28.63 24.52 4.14
CA PHE A 482 -28.21 23.35 4.94
C PHE A 482 -26.70 23.25 5.19
N GLY A 483 -25.87 23.20 4.14
CA GLY A 483 -24.41 23.02 4.31
C GLY A 483 -23.74 24.12 5.13
N CYS A 484 -24.25 25.35 5.05
CA CYS A 484 -23.76 26.47 5.85
C CYS A 484 -24.13 26.36 7.33
N ASN A 485 -25.36 25.94 7.63
CA ASN A 485 -25.82 25.70 9.00
C ASN A 485 -25.09 24.50 9.63
N ALA A 486 -24.84 23.44 8.86
CA ALA A 486 -24.03 22.30 9.29
C ALA A 486 -22.61 22.75 9.68
N HIS A 487 -21.93 23.53 8.81
CA HIS A 487 -20.59 24.07 9.14
C HIS A 487 -20.61 24.99 10.35
N HIS A 488 -21.63 25.83 10.52
CA HIS A 488 -21.77 26.65 11.73
C HIS A 488 -21.85 25.78 12.98
N LEU A 489 -22.68 24.73 12.97
CA LEU A 489 -22.82 23.83 14.11
C LEU A 489 -21.53 23.04 14.40
N MET A 490 -20.82 22.57 13.36
CA MET A 490 -19.53 21.90 13.49
C MET A 490 -18.47 22.81 14.15
N TYR A 491 -18.40 24.07 13.74
CA TYR A 491 -17.51 25.05 14.36
C TYR A 491 -17.92 25.37 15.81
N CYS A 492 -19.23 25.51 16.10
CA CYS A 492 -19.70 25.68 17.47
C CYS A 492 -19.35 24.47 18.34
N PHE A 493 -19.35 23.27 17.76
CA PHE A 493 -18.94 22.07 18.48
C PHE A 493 -17.44 22.05 18.75
N GLN A 494 -16.62 22.51 17.81
CA GLN A 494 -15.19 22.69 18.03
C GLN A 494 -14.91 23.72 19.15
N MET A 495 -15.65 24.83 19.19
CA MET A 495 -15.57 25.80 20.29
C MET A 495 -15.97 25.17 21.63
N ALA A 496 -17.05 24.38 21.65
CA ALA A 496 -17.49 23.64 22.84
C ALA A 496 -16.42 22.64 23.32
N TYR A 497 -15.82 21.90 22.39
CA TYR A 497 -14.72 20.97 22.67
C TYR A 497 -13.47 21.70 23.18
N ALA A 498 -13.06 22.80 22.54
CA ALA A 498 -11.92 23.61 22.96
C ALA A 498 -12.08 24.15 24.38
N THR A 499 -13.32 24.44 24.80
CA THR A 499 -13.63 25.09 26.08
C THR A 499 -14.19 24.14 27.15
N GLY A 500 -14.31 22.84 26.86
CA GLY A 500 -14.84 21.84 27.79
C GLY A 500 -16.30 22.08 28.16
N ARG A 501 -17.11 22.53 27.20
CA ARG A 501 -18.52 22.88 27.36
C ARG A 501 -19.42 21.93 26.58
N THR A 502 -20.62 21.69 27.10
CA THR A 502 -21.68 20.97 26.39
C THR A 502 -22.31 21.89 25.35
N LEU A 503 -22.40 21.43 24.10
CA LEU A 503 -23.09 22.12 23.01
C LEU A 503 -24.60 21.88 23.08
N ILE A 504 -25.38 22.96 23.03
CA ILE A 504 -26.84 22.94 22.91
C ILE A 504 -27.25 23.70 21.65
N LEU A 505 -28.20 23.17 20.90
CA LEU A 505 -28.86 23.89 19.80
C LEU A 505 -30.12 24.56 20.36
N ASN A 506 -30.23 25.88 20.19
CA ASN A 506 -31.39 26.62 20.68
C ASN A 506 -32.66 26.25 19.87
N PRO A 507 -33.69 25.64 20.47
CA PRO A 507 -34.91 25.27 19.76
C PRO A 507 -35.79 26.47 19.42
N THR A 508 -35.62 27.62 20.08
CA THR A 508 -36.44 28.82 19.84
C THR A 508 -35.94 29.67 18.68
N ASP A 509 -34.72 29.42 18.20
CA ASP A 509 -34.08 30.23 17.17
C ASP A 509 -33.96 29.47 15.85
N GLY A 510 -34.19 30.19 14.75
CA GLY A 510 -34.11 29.61 13.41
C GLY A 510 -35.40 28.91 13.03
N GLU A 511 -35.91 29.27 11.85
CA GLU A 511 -37.19 28.84 11.26
C GLU A 511 -37.26 27.30 11.03
N GLU A 512 -37.74 26.89 9.85
CA GLU A 512 -37.93 25.51 9.40
C GLU A 512 -36.69 24.61 9.59
N TYR A 513 -35.47 25.14 9.44
CA TYR A 513 -34.21 24.38 9.56
C TYR A 513 -33.91 23.85 10.95
N THR A 514 -34.14 24.62 12.03
CA THR A 514 -33.87 24.17 13.40
C THR A 514 -34.81 23.03 13.78
N HIS A 515 -36.10 23.21 13.48
CA HIS A 515 -37.13 22.20 13.71
C HIS A 515 -36.85 20.94 12.89
N TRP A 516 -36.47 21.10 11.62
CA TRP A 516 -36.08 19.99 10.76
C TRP A 516 -34.87 19.23 11.34
N TRP A 517 -33.81 19.94 11.76
CA TRP A 517 -32.62 19.32 12.33
C TRP A 517 -32.94 18.49 13.57
N ILE A 518 -33.69 19.07 14.52
CA ILE A 518 -34.08 18.41 15.77
C ILE A 518 -34.97 17.18 15.51
N LYS A 519 -35.82 17.24 14.48
CA LYS A 519 -36.72 16.13 14.10
C LYS A 519 -35.97 14.95 13.47
N HIS A 520 -34.95 15.22 12.65
CA HIS A 520 -34.34 14.21 11.76
C HIS A 520 -32.96 13.71 12.20
N PHE A 521 -32.28 14.39 13.14
CA PHE A 521 -31.03 13.90 13.73
C PHE A 521 -31.18 13.58 15.21
N LEU A 522 -30.37 12.65 15.72
CA LEU A 522 -30.32 12.33 17.14
C LEU A 522 -29.91 13.57 17.96
N PRO A 523 -30.45 13.72 19.18
CA PRO A 523 -30.20 14.92 19.98
C PRO A 523 -28.70 15.07 20.31
N LEU A 524 -28.25 16.32 20.37
CA LEU A 524 -26.85 16.65 20.67
C LEU A 524 -26.44 16.16 22.07
N SER A 525 -27.37 16.14 23.03
CA SER A 525 -27.22 15.58 24.36
C SER A 525 -28.45 14.73 24.68
N GLN A 526 -28.26 13.59 25.36
CA GLN A 526 -29.36 12.76 25.86
C GLN A 526 -29.81 13.17 27.26
N LYS A 527 -28.99 13.94 27.98
CA LYS A 527 -29.23 14.31 29.38
C LYS A 527 -29.62 15.77 29.56
N CYS A 528 -28.99 16.67 28.81
CA CYS A 528 -29.12 18.11 29.03
C CYS A 528 -29.84 18.80 27.89
N SER A 529 -30.62 19.81 28.23
CA SER A 529 -31.43 20.64 27.35
C SER A 529 -31.18 22.12 27.63
N ILE A 530 -31.77 22.99 26.82
CA ILE A 530 -31.71 24.44 27.06
C ILE A 530 -32.36 24.85 28.40
N ASN A 531 -33.35 24.08 28.88
CA ASN A 531 -34.08 24.37 30.12
C ASN A 531 -33.24 24.12 31.38
N ASP A 532 -32.12 23.41 31.27
CA ASP A 532 -31.22 23.12 32.38
C ASP A 532 -30.25 24.28 32.68
N ILE A 533 -30.19 25.29 31.79
CA ILE A 533 -29.34 26.46 31.93
C ILE A 533 -29.96 27.39 32.98
N GLN A 534 -29.27 27.56 34.12
CA GLN A 534 -29.78 28.34 35.26
C GLN A 534 -29.45 29.84 35.16
N SER A 535 -28.49 30.21 34.31
CA SER A 535 -28.03 31.59 34.13
C SER A 535 -28.58 32.22 32.85
N ASN A 536 -28.47 33.54 32.74
CA ASN A 536 -28.59 34.21 31.46
C ASN A 536 -27.55 33.66 30.47
N ILE A 537 -27.93 33.60 29.19
CA ILE A 537 -27.04 33.23 28.10
C ILE A 537 -26.29 34.49 27.67
N HIS A 538 -24.96 34.49 27.80
CA HIS A 538 -24.15 35.68 27.53
C HIS A 538 -23.59 35.67 26.10
N SER A 539 -23.67 36.81 25.41
CA SER A 539 -23.11 37.03 24.07
C SER A 539 -21.69 37.60 24.08
N ASP A 540 -21.16 38.00 25.23
CA ASP A 540 -19.86 38.66 25.37
C ASP A 540 -18.71 37.67 25.18
N PHE A 541 -18.26 37.55 23.92
CA PHE A 541 -17.18 36.66 23.51
C PHE A 541 -15.77 37.30 23.60
N PHE A 542 -15.69 38.63 23.56
CA PHE A 542 -14.42 39.36 23.31
C PHE A 542 -13.46 39.49 24.50
N SER A 543 -13.89 39.15 25.72
CA SER A 543 -12.97 39.06 26.85
C SER A 543 -12.72 37.58 27.14
N GLY A 544 -11.47 37.11 27.05
CA GLY A 544 -11.10 35.73 27.44
C GLY A 544 -11.55 35.35 28.87
N LYS A 545 -11.91 36.35 29.70
CA LYS A 545 -12.56 36.20 31.01
C LYS A 545 -13.95 35.55 30.93
N ALA A 546 -14.70 35.71 29.84
CA ALA A 546 -16.05 35.17 29.68
C ALA A 546 -16.10 33.63 29.68
N PHE A 547 -15.08 32.96 29.11
CA PHE A 547 -15.01 31.48 29.09
C PHE A 547 -14.91 30.85 30.47
N ASN A 548 -14.34 31.55 31.44
CA ASN A 548 -14.21 31.03 32.79
C ASN A 548 -15.36 31.43 33.69
N THR A 549 -16.02 32.56 33.41
CA THR A 549 -17.00 33.20 34.28
C THR A 549 -18.43 32.70 34.06
N TYR A 550 -18.90 32.63 32.81
CA TYR A 550 -20.33 32.38 32.54
C TYR A 550 -20.65 30.89 32.40
N GLN A 551 -21.81 30.47 32.93
CA GLN A 551 -22.30 29.11 32.77
C GLN A 551 -22.65 28.82 31.31
N ALA A 552 -23.40 29.69 30.63
CA ALA A 552 -23.77 29.55 29.22
C ALA A 552 -23.32 30.74 28.38
N ILE A 553 -22.76 30.45 27.20
CA ILE A 553 -22.33 31.45 26.22
C ILE A 553 -22.91 31.15 24.84
N THR A 554 -23.25 32.19 24.08
CA THR A 554 -23.71 32.04 22.69
C THR A 554 -22.54 31.79 21.76
N CYS A 555 -22.69 30.85 20.82
CA CYS A 555 -21.72 30.63 19.75
C CYS A 555 -21.82 31.78 18.72
N PRO A 556 -20.77 32.60 18.52
CA PRO A 556 -20.80 33.71 17.58
C PRO A 556 -20.58 33.23 16.14
N HIS A 557 -20.67 34.14 15.16
CA HIS A 557 -20.14 33.81 13.82
C HIS A 557 -18.64 33.54 13.94
N ILE A 558 -18.14 32.57 13.18
CA ILE A 558 -16.70 32.38 13.08
C ILE A 558 -15.98 33.65 12.57
N GLY A 559 -16.58 34.39 11.63
CA GLY A 559 -16.00 35.64 11.12
C GLY A 559 -16.03 36.83 12.10
N THR A 560 -16.68 36.70 13.26
CA THR A 560 -16.68 37.75 14.31
C THR A 560 -15.68 37.46 15.44
N ILE A 561 -15.03 36.29 15.41
CA ILE A 561 -14.05 35.89 16.41
C ILE A 561 -12.71 36.60 16.19
N SER A 562 -12.08 37.04 17.29
CA SER A 562 -10.71 37.56 17.27
C SER A 562 -9.71 36.49 16.88
N SER A 563 -8.71 36.84 16.07
CA SER A 563 -7.55 35.98 15.73
C SER A 563 -6.68 35.56 16.93
N SER A 564 -7.02 36.00 18.16
CA SER A 564 -6.31 35.64 19.39
C SER A 564 -6.58 34.22 19.92
N PHE A 565 -7.50 33.45 19.29
CA PHE A 565 -7.77 32.07 19.68
C PHE A 565 -7.12 31.07 18.72
N ASP A 566 -6.18 30.30 19.23
CA ASP A 566 -5.42 29.33 18.42
C ASP A 566 -6.24 28.10 18.01
N TRP A 567 -7.38 27.84 18.65
CA TRP A 567 -8.25 26.69 18.39
C TRP A 567 -9.25 26.90 17.24
N ILE A 568 -9.29 28.07 16.60
CA ILE A 568 -10.17 28.32 15.44
C ILE A 568 -9.81 27.33 14.32
N PRO A 569 -10.76 26.81 13.53
CA PRO A 569 -10.44 26.09 12.29
C PRO A 569 -9.31 26.78 11.52
N GLN A 570 -8.28 26.11 11.00
CA GLN A 570 -8.14 24.66 10.84
C GLN A 570 -7.28 23.99 11.93
N ALA A 571 -7.34 24.45 13.18
CA ALA A 571 -6.58 23.85 14.27
C ALA A 571 -7.08 22.45 14.65
N VAL A 572 -6.15 21.56 14.97
CA VAL A 572 -6.37 20.20 15.48
C VAL A 572 -6.03 20.15 16.98
N PRO A 573 -6.73 19.34 17.82
CA PRO A 573 -6.33 19.13 19.20
C PRO A 573 -4.88 18.65 19.31
N SER A 574 -4.05 19.36 20.09
CA SER A 574 -2.61 19.06 20.20
C SER A 574 -2.32 17.60 20.58
N HIS A 575 -3.14 17.01 21.45
CA HIS A 575 -2.98 15.62 21.87
C HIS A 575 -3.25 14.58 20.76
N LEU A 576 -4.01 14.92 19.72
CA LEU A 576 -4.24 14.07 18.55
C LEU A 576 -3.26 14.35 17.41
N SER A 577 -2.60 15.51 17.42
CA SER A 577 -1.86 16.04 16.26
C SER A 577 -0.81 15.07 15.71
N LYS A 578 0.13 14.59 16.53
CA LYS A 578 1.21 13.67 16.12
C LYS A 578 0.67 12.39 15.50
N LEU A 579 -0.32 11.79 16.14
CA LEU A 579 -0.89 10.53 15.69
C LEU A 579 -1.72 10.71 14.41
N LEU A 580 -2.50 11.79 14.30
CA LEU A 580 -3.23 12.11 13.07
C LEU A 580 -2.29 12.50 11.94
N THR A 581 -1.19 13.21 12.19
CA THR A 581 -0.19 13.48 11.15
C THR A 581 0.41 12.19 10.61
N ARG A 582 0.59 11.16 11.44
CA ARG A 582 1.01 9.83 10.97
C ARG A 582 -0.10 9.16 10.16
N LEU A 583 -1.34 9.16 10.66
CA LEU A 583 -2.42 8.32 10.11
C LEU A 583 -3.22 8.95 8.95
N HIS A 584 -3.30 10.27 8.86
CA HIS A 584 -4.19 10.97 7.93
C HIS A 584 -3.50 12.12 7.18
N GLY A 585 -3.71 12.21 5.86
CA GLY A 585 -3.12 13.27 5.03
C GLY A 585 -3.75 14.65 5.18
N ALA A 586 -4.92 14.73 5.81
CA ALA A 586 -5.60 15.99 6.14
C ALA A 586 -6.14 15.96 7.58
N PRO A 587 -5.29 16.17 8.61
CA PRO A 587 -5.68 15.99 10.01
C PRO A 587 -6.87 16.82 10.47
N PHE A 588 -6.95 18.10 10.05
CA PHE A 588 -8.08 18.95 10.38
C PHE A 588 -9.39 18.47 9.77
N VAL A 589 -9.37 18.06 8.50
CA VAL A 589 -10.57 17.57 7.80
C VAL A 589 -11.09 16.31 8.46
N TRP A 590 -10.20 15.43 8.92
CA TRP A 590 -10.58 14.27 9.73
C TRP A 590 -11.25 14.70 11.04
N PHE A 591 -10.63 15.62 11.79
CA PHE A 591 -11.16 16.08 13.07
C PHE A 591 -12.55 16.73 12.93
N ILE A 592 -12.71 17.68 12.02
CA ILE A 592 -13.99 18.36 11.79
C ILE A 592 -15.03 17.37 11.24
N GLY A 593 -14.61 16.40 10.42
CA GLY A 593 -15.45 15.29 9.95
C GLY A 593 -15.98 14.41 11.09
N GLN A 594 -15.20 14.17 12.15
CA GLN A 594 -15.65 13.45 13.35
C GLN A 594 -16.69 14.25 14.15
N LEU A 595 -16.54 15.58 14.23
CA LEU A 595 -17.58 16.45 14.81
C LEU A 595 -18.86 16.38 13.97
N GLY A 596 -18.75 16.46 12.64
CA GLY A 596 -19.87 16.28 11.71
C GLY A 596 -20.58 14.93 11.88
N LYS A 597 -19.82 13.83 11.98
CA LYS A 597 -20.32 12.47 12.23
C LYS A 597 -21.17 12.39 13.50
N PHE A 598 -20.77 13.09 14.57
CA PHE A 598 -21.55 13.12 15.82
C PHE A 598 -22.82 13.97 15.68
N LEU A 599 -22.71 15.15 15.06
CA LEU A 599 -23.82 16.10 14.92
C LEU A 599 -24.93 15.57 14.00
N MET A 600 -24.56 14.86 12.93
CA MET A 600 -25.46 14.40 11.88
C MET A 600 -25.81 12.91 12.00
N ARG A 601 -25.99 12.39 13.23
CA ARG A 601 -26.45 11.00 13.42
C ARG A 601 -27.93 10.90 13.02
N PRO A 602 -28.30 10.25 11.91
CA PRO A 602 -29.67 10.26 11.42
C PRO A 602 -30.61 9.47 12.34
N SER A 603 -31.84 9.96 12.53
CA SER A 603 -32.95 9.18 13.13
C SER A 603 -33.68 8.31 12.11
N PHE A 604 -33.28 8.38 10.84
CA PHE A 604 -33.84 7.70 9.69
C PHE A 604 -32.80 6.78 9.02
N ASN A 605 -33.23 5.96 8.06
CA ASN A 605 -32.40 4.93 7.45
C ASN A 605 -32.20 5.16 5.93
N PHE A 606 -30.96 5.07 5.47
CA PHE A 606 -30.57 5.19 4.06
C PHE A 606 -30.42 3.86 3.31
N THR A 607 -30.74 2.72 3.95
CA THR A 607 -30.41 1.36 3.45
C THR A 607 -30.75 1.16 1.98
N GLU A 608 -31.98 1.43 1.56
CA GLU A 608 -32.42 1.22 0.17
C GLU A 608 -31.66 2.10 -0.83
N GLU A 609 -31.49 3.38 -0.49
CA GLU A 609 -30.82 4.33 -1.36
C GLU A 609 -29.31 4.06 -1.47
N PHE A 610 -28.71 3.52 -0.42
CA PHE A 610 -27.26 3.30 -0.33
C PHE A 610 -26.83 1.89 -0.77
N LYS A 611 -27.75 1.03 -1.22
CA LYS A 611 -27.43 -0.26 -1.88
C LYS A 611 -26.45 -0.11 -3.04
N ILE A 612 -26.44 1.04 -3.72
CA ILE A 612 -25.50 1.31 -4.81
C ILE A 612 -24.04 1.29 -4.36
N PHE A 613 -23.78 1.50 -3.07
CA PHE A 613 -22.44 1.51 -2.49
C PHE A 613 -22.02 0.14 -1.95
N GLU A 614 -22.87 -0.87 -2.05
CA GLU A 614 -22.45 -2.26 -1.84
C GLU A 614 -21.40 -2.66 -2.90
N ASN A 615 -20.44 -3.50 -2.50
CA ASN A 615 -19.37 -4.03 -3.36
C ASN A 615 -18.49 -2.97 -4.06
N GLN A 616 -18.33 -1.79 -3.45
CA GLN A 616 -17.48 -0.71 -3.96
C GLN A 616 -16.02 -1.10 -4.22
N HIS A 617 -15.49 -2.09 -3.50
CA HIS A 617 -14.12 -2.57 -3.73
C HIS A 617 -13.95 -3.22 -5.12
N GLU A 618 -15.00 -3.83 -5.66
CA GLU A 618 -14.99 -4.44 -6.99
C GLU A 618 -15.41 -3.45 -8.08
N ASN A 619 -16.44 -2.65 -7.78
CA ASN A 619 -17.01 -1.67 -8.70
C ASN A 619 -17.03 -0.31 -8.00
N PRO A 620 -16.00 0.54 -8.11
CA PRO A 620 -16.00 1.82 -7.41
C PRO A 620 -17.09 2.77 -7.95
N VAL A 621 -17.58 3.65 -7.09
CA VAL A 621 -18.52 4.72 -7.42
C VAL A 621 -17.82 6.06 -7.26
N VAL A 622 -17.85 6.89 -8.30
CA VAL A 622 -17.36 8.28 -8.23
C VAL A 622 -18.55 9.21 -7.97
N GLY A 623 -18.45 10.08 -6.97
CA GLY A 623 -19.43 11.11 -6.70
C GLY A 623 -19.10 12.36 -7.49
N ILE A 624 -20.07 12.94 -8.18
CA ILE A 624 -19.95 14.28 -8.75
C ILE A 624 -20.99 15.21 -8.13
N HIS A 625 -20.55 16.41 -7.74
CA HIS A 625 -21.44 17.46 -7.26
C HIS A 625 -21.34 18.66 -8.19
N VAL A 626 -22.34 18.80 -9.07
CA VAL A 626 -22.42 19.87 -10.07
C VAL A 626 -23.31 20.98 -9.51
N ARG A 627 -22.70 22.11 -9.15
CA ARG A 627 -23.43 23.29 -8.65
C ARG A 627 -23.56 24.35 -9.73
N ARG A 628 -24.79 24.73 -10.08
CA ARG A 628 -25.08 25.76 -11.09
C ARG A 628 -25.87 26.93 -10.46
N THR A 629 -27.20 26.90 -10.59
CA THR A 629 -28.20 27.95 -10.22
C THR A 629 -27.66 29.31 -9.70
N ASP A 630 -27.97 29.70 -8.46
CA ASP A 630 -27.74 31.04 -7.88
C ASP A 630 -26.29 31.36 -7.51
N LYS A 631 -25.38 30.42 -7.73
CA LYS A 631 -23.98 30.53 -7.31
C LYS A 631 -23.02 30.83 -8.45
N ILE A 632 -23.45 30.60 -9.69
CA ILE A 632 -22.73 31.04 -10.88
C ILE A 632 -22.62 32.57 -10.85
N ASN A 633 -21.40 33.10 -11.02
CA ASN A 633 -21.04 34.52 -11.05
C ASN A 633 -21.17 35.28 -9.72
N THR A 634 -21.53 34.62 -8.61
CA THR A 634 -21.58 35.23 -7.27
C THR A 634 -20.56 34.61 -6.32
N GLU A 635 -20.54 33.27 -6.24
CA GLU A 635 -19.65 32.51 -5.35
C GLU A 635 -18.75 31.53 -6.11
N ALA A 636 -19.11 31.16 -7.35
CA ALA A 636 -18.37 30.22 -8.16
C ALA A 636 -18.51 30.51 -9.67
N SER A 637 -17.63 29.91 -10.47
CA SER A 637 -17.73 29.91 -11.92
C SER A 637 -18.60 28.75 -12.43
N PHE A 638 -19.14 28.90 -13.65
CA PHE A 638 -19.78 27.77 -14.33
C PHE A 638 -18.72 26.76 -14.76
N HIS A 639 -18.96 25.48 -14.47
CA HIS A 639 -18.17 24.36 -14.97
C HIS A 639 -19.06 23.41 -15.77
N SER A 640 -18.61 23.04 -16.97
CA SER A 640 -19.31 22.10 -17.84
C SER A 640 -19.28 20.69 -17.27
N LEU A 641 -20.26 19.83 -17.61
CA LEU A 641 -20.24 18.42 -17.17
C LEU A 641 -18.98 17.69 -17.66
N GLU A 642 -18.45 18.09 -18.81
CA GLU A 642 -17.24 17.51 -19.43
C GLU A 642 -15.99 17.66 -18.55
N GLU A 643 -15.85 18.78 -17.84
CA GLU A 643 -14.75 18.99 -16.90
C GLU A 643 -14.80 18.00 -15.74
N TYR A 644 -15.99 17.78 -15.15
CA TYR A 644 -16.16 16.77 -14.10
C TYR A 644 -15.85 15.36 -14.65
N MET A 645 -16.39 15.03 -15.82
CA MET A 645 -16.25 13.70 -16.41
C MET A 645 -14.82 13.39 -16.88
N THR A 646 -14.02 14.41 -17.21
CA THR A 646 -12.59 14.23 -17.50
C THR A 646 -11.83 13.72 -16.27
N GLU A 647 -12.16 14.24 -15.09
CA GLU A 647 -11.53 13.79 -13.83
C GLU A 647 -12.09 12.45 -13.35
N VAL A 648 -13.37 12.18 -13.61
CA VAL A 648 -13.98 10.85 -13.42
C VAL A 648 -13.27 9.80 -14.28
N GLU A 649 -13.07 10.06 -15.58
CA GLU A 649 -12.36 9.17 -16.49
C GLU A 649 -10.93 8.94 -16.02
N SER A 650 -10.22 10.01 -15.61
CA SER A 650 -8.87 9.88 -15.09
C SER A 650 -8.79 9.00 -13.83
N TYR A 651 -9.79 9.07 -12.95
CA TYR A 651 -9.87 8.17 -11.80
C TYR A 651 -10.08 6.71 -12.24
N PHE A 652 -10.99 6.44 -13.19
CA PHE A 652 -11.20 5.07 -13.68
C PHE A 652 -9.98 4.51 -14.40
N GLN A 653 -9.24 5.32 -15.15
CA GLN A 653 -7.95 4.92 -15.74
C GLN A 653 -6.93 4.53 -14.65
N PHE A 654 -6.87 5.27 -13.55
CA PHE A 654 -6.06 4.89 -12.38
C PHE A 654 -6.51 3.57 -11.77
N ILE A 655 -7.82 3.33 -11.65
CA ILE A 655 -8.35 2.05 -11.15
C ILE A 655 -7.99 0.89 -12.10
N ASP A 656 -8.12 1.09 -13.42
CA ASP A 656 -7.80 0.07 -14.42
C ASP A 656 -6.31 -0.29 -14.35
N ALA A 657 -5.40 0.70 -14.34
CA ALA A 657 -3.96 0.48 -14.18
C ALA A 657 -3.61 -0.18 -12.84
N LYS A 658 -4.26 0.25 -11.76
CA LYS A 658 -4.10 -0.34 -10.43
C LYS A 658 -4.49 -1.81 -10.41
N ARG A 659 -5.65 -2.18 -10.97
CA ARG A 659 -6.06 -3.60 -11.09
C ARG A 659 -5.08 -4.39 -11.93
N GLN A 660 -4.60 -3.82 -13.04
CA GLN A 660 -3.60 -4.47 -13.88
C GLN A 660 -2.30 -4.76 -13.13
N MET A 661 -1.76 -3.80 -12.37
CA MET A 661 -0.53 -4.02 -11.60
C MET A 661 -0.74 -5.02 -10.46
N MET A 662 -1.88 -4.93 -9.76
CA MET A 662 -2.24 -5.81 -8.65
C MET A 662 -2.48 -7.27 -9.06
N SER A 663 -2.63 -7.55 -10.37
CA SER A 663 -2.66 -8.92 -10.90
C SER A 663 -1.38 -9.71 -10.60
N ARG A 664 -0.26 -9.01 -10.37
CA ARG A 664 1.04 -9.61 -10.04
C ARG A 664 1.03 -9.94 -8.54
N THR A 665 0.25 -10.94 -8.14
CA THR A 665 -0.07 -11.27 -6.73
C THR A 665 1.15 -11.48 -5.84
N GLU A 666 2.28 -11.93 -6.39
CA GLU A 666 3.54 -12.07 -5.65
C GLU A 666 4.16 -10.72 -5.23
N GLU A 667 3.83 -9.63 -5.92
CA GLU A 667 4.30 -8.28 -5.62
C GLU A 667 3.31 -7.48 -4.79
N TRP A 668 2.04 -7.89 -4.69
CA TRP A 668 0.96 -7.15 -4.03
C TRP A 668 0.33 -7.94 -2.87
N LYS A 669 1.17 -8.37 -1.93
CA LYS A 669 0.76 -9.21 -0.79
C LYS A 669 0.05 -8.38 0.28
N ASN A 670 -0.92 -8.99 0.94
CA ASN A 670 -1.65 -8.44 2.10
C ASN A 670 -2.29 -7.06 1.87
N ASP A 671 -2.65 -6.75 0.62
CA ASP A 671 -3.47 -5.58 0.30
C ASP A 671 -4.95 -5.93 0.48
N ILE A 672 -5.54 -5.42 1.57
CA ILE A 672 -6.91 -5.78 1.92
C ILE A 672 -7.96 -5.29 0.93
N LYS A 673 -7.64 -4.30 0.09
CA LYS A 673 -8.53 -3.81 -0.98
C LYS A 673 -8.26 -4.48 -2.33
N SER A 674 -7.43 -5.52 -2.37
CA SER A 674 -7.16 -6.25 -3.61
C SER A 674 -8.33 -7.14 -4.04
N PRO A 675 -8.83 -7.02 -5.28
CA PRO A 675 -9.84 -7.93 -5.81
C PRO A 675 -9.25 -9.31 -6.18
N PHE A 676 -7.93 -9.51 -6.05
CA PHE A 676 -7.21 -10.73 -6.47
C PHE A 676 -6.92 -11.71 -5.34
N ARG A 677 -7.55 -11.60 -4.16
CA ARG A 677 -7.23 -12.46 -3.00
C ARG A 677 -7.26 -13.97 -3.33
N HIS A 678 -8.01 -14.41 -4.35
CA HIS A 678 -8.08 -15.81 -4.79
C HIS A 678 -8.24 -16.02 -6.32
N ASN A 679 -8.13 -14.97 -7.15
CA ASN A 679 -8.50 -15.01 -8.58
C ASN A 679 -7.39 -14.53 -9.53
N VAL A 680 -7.35 -15.03 -10.77
CA VAL A 680 -6.42 -14.62 -11.85
C VAL A 680 -7.00 -13.44 -12.64
N TYR A 681 -6.16 -12.52 -13.13
CA TYR A 681 -6.61 -11.25 -13.75
C TYR A 681 -7.55 -11.35 -14.94
N HIS A 682 -7.26 -12.23 -15.91
CA HIS A 682 -8.13 -12.41 -17.07
C HIS A 682 -9.51 -13.01 -16.74
N GLN A 683 -9.74 -13.42 -15.48
CA GLN A 683 -11.01 -13.93 -15.00
C GLN A 683 -11.86 -12.85 -14.31
N LEU A 684 -11.32 -11.64 -14.10
CA LEU A 684 -12.07 -10.55 -13.50
C LEU A 684 -12.97 -9.87 -14.53
N LYS A 685 -14.20 -9.58 -14.10
CA LYS A 685 -15.11 -8.72 -14.87
C LYS A 685 -14.52 -7.31 -14.99
N PRO A 686 -14.68 -6.65 -16.17
CA PRO A 686 -14.35 -5.24 -16.32
C PRO A 686 -15.01 -4.39 -15.23
N VAL A 687 -14.33 -3.33 -14.80
CA VAL A 687 -14.87 -2.42 -13.79
C VAL A 687 -16.13 -1.75 -14.34
N GLN A 688 -17.24 -1.81 -13.62
CA GLN A 688 -18.39 -0.98 -13.95
C GLN A 688 -18.09 0.47 -13.57
N ARG A 689 -18.17 1.38 -14.56
CA ARG A 689 -17.92 2.81 -14.36
C ARG A 689 -19.17 3.50 -13.82
N ARG A 690 -19.28 3.56 -12.49
CA ARG A 690 -20.46 4.05 -11.76
C ARG A 690 -20.25 5.48 -11.26
N VAL A 691 -21.23 6.35 -11.49
CA VAL A 691 -21.19 7.76 -11.08
C VAL A 691 -22.45 8.13 -10.32
N TYR A 692 -22.32 8.70 -9.13
CA TYR A 692 -23.42 9.32 -8.39
C TYR A 692 -23.45 10.82 -8.67
N ILE A 693 -24.56 11.34 -9.20
CA ILE A 693 -24.73 12.76 -9.50
C ILE A 693 -25.60 13.41 -8.43
N ALA A 694 -25.03 14.41 -7.74
CA ALA A 694 -25.75 15.41 -6.99
C ALA A 694 -25.69 16.75 -7.75
N THR A 695 -26.84 17.39 -7.96
CA THR A 695 -26.91 18.61 -8.76
C THR A 695 -28.17 19.40 -8.39
N ASP A 696 -28.09 20.72 -8.52
CA ASP A 696 -29.23 21.64 -8.46
C ASP A 696 -29.81 21.95 -9.86
N ASP A 697 -29.24 21.33 -10.90
CA ASP A 697 -29.70 21.40 -12.28
C ASP A 697 -30.13 20.01 -12.78
N PRO A 698 -31.43 19.76 -12.97
CA PRO A 698 -31.97 18.46 -13.39
C PRO A 698 -31.60 18.08 -14.83
N SER A 699 -31.17 19.03 -15.67
CA SER A 699 -30.78 18.76 -17.06
C SER A 699 -29.46 17.98 -17.17
N VAL A 700 -28.63 18.04 -16.13
CA VAL A 700 -27.34 17.32 -16.06
C VAL A 700 -27.53 15.81 -16.21
N PHE A 701 -28.64 15.25 -15.75
CA PHE A 701 -28.92 13.81 -15.90
C PHE A 701 -29.15 13.40 -17.36
N ASP A 702 -29.83 14.25 -18.14
CA ASP A 702 -30.09 13.99 -19.55
C ASP A 702 -28.80 14.15 -20.36
N GLU A 703 -28.02 15.21 -20.05
CA GLU A 703 -26.70 15.44 -20.63
C GLU A 703 -25.74 14.27 -20.37
N ALA A 704 -25.68 13.79 -19.12
CA ALA A 704 -24.81 12.68 -18.71
C ALA A 704 -25.13 11.38 -19.46
N LYS A 705 -26.41 11.00 -19.52
CA LYS A 705 -26.86 9.79 -20.22
C LYS A 705 -26.59 9.86 -21.72
N SER A 706 -26.75 11.04 -22.32
CA SER A 706 -26.54 11.23 -23.75
C SER A 706 -25.06 11.23 -24.14
N LYS A 707 -24.20 11.95 -23.40
CA LYS A 707 -22.78 12.10 -23.74
C LYS A 707 -21.89 10.94 -23.28
N TYR A 708 -22.29 10.21 -22.23
CA TYR A 708 -21.46 9.17 -21.61
C TYR A 708 -22.20 7.83 -21.46
N PRO A 709 -22.64 7.19 -22.57
CA PRO A 709 -23.47 5.98 -22.52
C PRO A 709 -22.76 4.74 -21.94
N SER A 710 -21.43 4.76 -21.83
CA SER A 710 -20.62 3.70 -21.20
C SER A 710 -20.61 3.75 -19.67
N TYR A 711 -21.17 4.82 -19.08
CA TYR A 711 -21.23 5.03 -17.63
C TYR A 711 -22.62 4.73 -17.07
N ILE A 712 -22.66 4.24 -15.82
CA ILE A 712 -23.90 4.04 -15.07
C ILE A 712 -24.08 5.21 -14.12
N PHE A 713 -25.13 6.00 -14.33
CA PHE A 713 -25.44 7.17 -13.51
C PHE A 713 -26.52 6.88 -12.48
N TYR A 714 -26.23 7.21 -11.22
CA TYR A 714 -27.12 7.20 -10.08
C TYR A 714 -27.40 8.63 -9.61
N GLY A 715 -28.46 8.82 -8.84
CA GLY A 715 -28.91 10.11 -8.33
C GLY A 715 -30.41 10.29 -8.59
N SER A 716 -30.97 11.40 -8.10
CA SER A 716 -32.41 11.68 -8.23
C SER A 716 -32.65 12.99 -8.96
N ARG A 717 -33.28 12.89 -10.14
CA ARG A 717 -33.76 14.07 -10.88
C ARG A 717 -34.81 14.86 -10.09
N ALA A 718 -35.64 14.16 -9.31
CA ALA A 718 -36.64 14.80 -8.45
C ALA A 718 -35.97 15.64 -7.34
N ARG A 719 -34.89 15.13 -6.73
CA ARG A 719 -34.09 15.92 -5.77
C ARG A 719 -33.48 17.16 -6.42
N ALA A 720 -32.90 17.01 -7.60
CA ALA A 720 -32.34 18.15 -8.34
C ALA A 720 -33.40 19.23 -8.64
N ASN A 721 -34.61 18.82 -9.04
CA ASN A 721 -35.74 19.75 -9.20
C ASN A 721 -36.09 20.47 -7.88
N SER A 722 -36.14 19.73 -6.77
CA SER A 722 -36.48 20.29 -5.46
C SER A 722 -35.47 21.31 -4.95
N ALA A 723 -34.21 21.25 -5.41
CA ALA A 723 -33.13 22.15 -5.02
C ALA A 723 -33.23 23.56 -5.64
N SER A 724 -34.26 23.82 -6.46
CA SER A 724 -34.49 25.13 -7.07
C SER A 724 -34.65 26.25 -6.03
N LEU A 725 -34.34 27.48 -6.42
CA LEU A 725 -34.44 28.66 -5.54
C LEU A 725 -35.81 28.83 -4.84
N LEU A 726 -36.88 28.39 -5.49
CA LEU A 726 -38.26 28.54 -5.02
C LEU A 726 -38.62 27.50 -3.94
N THR A 727 -38.05 26.30 -4.03
CA THR A 727 -38.44 25.14 -3.20
C THR A 727 -37.35 24.70 -2.22
N ARG A 728 -36.14 25.28 -2.31
CA ARG A 728 -34.95 24.86 -1.54
C ARG A 728 -35.04 24.99 -0.02
N LYS A 729 -36.09 25.63 0.50
CA LYS A 729 -36.33 25.74 1.94
C LYS A 729 -37.27 24.67 2.47
N ASN A 730 -38.06 24.04 1.60
CA ASN A 730 -39.06 23.05 1.98
C ASN A 730 -38.39 21.80 2.59
N GLU A 731 -39.07 21.17 3.54
CA GLU A 731 -38.64 19.91 4.19
C GLU A 731 -38.13 18.84 3.20
N ASP A 732 -38.82 18.62 2.07
CA ASP A 732 -38.40 17.65 1.03
C ASP A 732 -37.06 18.00 0.38
N SER A 733 -36.79 19.30 0.16
CA SER A 733 -35.53 19.76 -0.42
C SER A 733 -34.38 19.64 0.58
N ILE A 734 -34.65 19.93 1.86
CA ILE A 734 -33.66 19.74 2.94
C ILE A 734 -33.30 18.26 3.04
N MET A 735 -34.30 17.36 3.06
CA MET A 735 -34.05 15.93 3.03
C MET A 735 -33.27 15.52 1.78
N GLY A 736 -33.60 16.09 0.62
CA GLY A 736 -32.90 15.84 -0.63
C GLY A 736 -31.41 16.16 -0.57
N VAL A 737 -31.03 17.36 -0.11
CA VAL A 737 -29.61 17.75 0.01
C VAL A 737 -28.89 16.94 1.08
N VAL A 738 -29.56 16.57 2.16
CA VAL A 738 -28.99 15.68 3.19
C VAL A 738 -28.66 14.33 2.58
N THR A 739 -29.61 13.69 1.89
CA THR A 739 -29.38 12.43 1.18
C THR A 739 -28.20 12.54 0.21
N ASP A 740 -28.12 13.59 -0.59
CA ASP A 740 -27.02 13.78 -1.54
C ASP A 740 -25.68 13.96 -0.84
N VAL A 741 -25.60 14.71 0.26
CA VAL A 741 -24.37 14.87 1.06
C VAL A 741 -23.89 13.53 1.61
N PHE A 742 -24.78 12.73 2.20
CA PHE A 742 -24.42 11.42 2.74
C PHE A 742 -23.99 10.46 1.61
N ALA A 743 -24.70 10.44 0.49
CA ALA A 743 -24.35 9.62 -0.67
C ALA A 743 -22.98 10.01 -1.26
N LEU A 744 -22.70 11.31 -1.42
CA LEU A 744 -21.41 11.81 -1.87
C LEU A 744 -20.28 11.45 -0.88
N SER A 745 -20.55 11.48 0.43
CA SER A 745 -19.55 11.11 1.44
C SER A 745 -19.16 9.62 1.42
N LYS A 746 -19.99 8.78 0.78
CA LYS A 746 -19.80 7.34 0.63
C LYS A 746 -19.09 6.95 -0.66
N THR A 747 -18.85 7.87 -1.59
CA THR A 747 -18.19 7.51 -2.86
C THR A 747 -16.71 7.22 -2.68
N ASN A 748 -16.10 6.46 -3.61
CA ASN A 748 -14.67 6.14 -3.56
C ASN A 748 -13.77 7.29 -4.01
N TYR A 749 -14.36 8.25 -4.73
CA TYR A 749 -13.72 9.47 -5.18
C TYR A 749 -14.79 10.55 -5.34
N LEU A 750 -14.45 11.81 -5.06
CA LEU A 750 -15.37 12.94 -5.14
C LEU A 750 -14.84 14.01 -6.11
N VAL A 751 -15.59 14.31 -7.17
CA VAL A 751 -15.27 15.40 -8.11
C VAL A 751 -16.29 16.52 -7.94
N CYS A 752 -15.84 17.72 -7.60
CA CYS A 752 -16.75 18.83 -7.31
C CYS A 752 -16.07 20.20 -7.42
N THR A 753 -16.78 21.23 -6.99
CA THR A 753 -16.23 22.53 -6.64
C THR A 753 -16.18 22.70 -5.12
N PHE A 754 -14.99 22.96 -4.57
CA PHE A 754 -14.82 23.28 -3.16
C PHE A 754 -15.20 24.70 -2.80
N SER A 755 -15.58 25.56 -3.74
CA SER A 755 -16.38 26.76 -3.41
C SER A 755 -17.72 26.40 -2.76
N SER A 756 -18.30 25.24 -3.12
CA SER A 756 -19.57 24.77 -2.54
C SER A 756 -19.42 24.12 -1.17
N ARG A 757 -20.16 24.66 -0.19
CA ARG A 757 -20.27 24.08 1.16
C ARG A 757 -20.82 22.65 1.17
N VAL A 758 -21.70 22.30 0.22
CA VAL A 758 -22.26 20.95 0.09
C VAL A 758 -21.15 19.94 -0.19
N CYS A 759 -20.25 20.27 -1.14
CA CYS A 759 -19.14 19.37 -1.44
C CYS A 759 -18.15 19.27 -0.27
N ARG A 760 -17.79 20.40 0.35
CA ARG A 760 -16.88 20.39 1.50
C ARG A 760 -17.44 19.55 2.65
N LEU A 761 -18.73 19.65 2.94
CA LEU A 761 -19.40 18.83 3.94
C LEU A 761 -19.36 17.33 3.61
N ALA A 762 -19.65 16.97 2.35
CA ALA A 762 -19.54 15.57 1.92
C ALA A 762 -18.09 15.05 2.05
N TYR A 763 -17.10 15.86 1.69
CA TYR A 763 -15.68 15.53 1.82
C TYR A 763 -15.24 15.40 3.29
N GLU A 764 -15.74 16.24 4.19
CA GLU A 764 -15.47 16.15 5.63
C GLU A 764 -16.05 14.86 6.22
N LEU A 765 -17.32 14.55 5.90
CA LEU A 765 -17.97 13.31 6.34
C LEU A 765 -17.30 12.06 5.73
N MET A 766 -16.77 12.15 4.51
CA MET A 766 -16.01 11.08 3.86
C MET A 766 -14.81 10.64 4.71
N GLN A 767 -14.17 11.56 5.44
CA GLN A 767 -13.01 11.23 6.29
C GLN A 767 -13.37 10.39 7.51
N SER A 768 -14.65 10.30 7.85
CA SER A 768 -15.16 9.48 8.96
C SER A 768 -15.48 8.03 8.55
N ASN A 769 -15.42 7.70 7.25
CA ASN A 769 -15.66 6.37 6.69
C ASN A 769 -14.37 5.53 6.57
N HIS A 770 -13.48 5.56 7.57
CA HIS A 770 -12.15 4.97 7.48
C HIS A 770 -12.14 3.44 7.31
N LEU A 771 -13.20 2.71 7.73
CA LEU A 771 -13.31 1.25 7.52
C LEU A 771 -13.59 0.88 6.05
N GLU A 772 -14.18 1.79 5.28
CA GLU A 772 -14.46 1.57 3.86
C GLU A 772 -13.37 2.21 3.00
N LEU A 773 -12.97 3.44 3.34
CA LEU A 773 -12.15 4.30 2.50
C LEU A 773 -10.69 4.41 2.96
N GLY A 774 -10.37 4.16 4.24
CA GLY A 774 -9.05 4.39 4.82
C GLY A 774 -8.75 5.88 4.98
N ASP A 775 -7.51 6.30 4.69
CA ASP A 775 -7.14 7.71 4.58
C ASP A 775 -7.72 8.29 3.27
N ALA A 776 -8.86 8.98 3.37
CA ALA A 776 -9.60 9.53 2.23
C ALA A 776 -9.19 10.97 1.89
N SER A 777 -8.12 11.50 2.51
CA SER A 777 -7.67 12.89 2.33
C SER A 777 -7.26 13.24 0.90
N GLN A 778 -7.05 12.24 0.05
CA GLN A 778 -6.62 12.39 -1.33
C GLN A 778 -7.65 11.83 -2.33
N GLN A 779 -8.85 11.46 -1.87
CA GLN A 779 -9.94 10.87 -2.65
C GLN A 779 -10.91 11.93 -3.20
N PHE A 780 -10.36 13.06 -3.64
CA PHE A 780 -11.16 14.14 -4.21
C PHE A 780 -10.43 14.85 -5.35
N ARG A 781 -11.21 15.53 -6.17
CA ARG A 781 -10.77 16.51 -7.15
C ARG A 781 -11.71 17.72 -7.11
N SER A 782 -11.15 18.88 -6.73
CA SER A 782 -11.84 20.16 -6.87
C SER A 782 -11.51 20.78 -8.22
N LEU A 783 -12.51 21.36 -8.89
CA LEU A 783 -12.35 22.12 -10.13
C LEU A 783 -12.00 23.59 -9.90
N ASP A 784 -12.10 24.07 -8.65
CA ASP A 784 -11.81 25.44 -8.25
C ASP A 784 -10.90 25.50 -7.01
N ASP A 785 -11.46 25.76 -5.84
CA ASP A 785 -10.73 26.02 -4.60
C ASP A 785 -10.01 24.76 -4.08
N ILE A 786 -8.94 24.98 -3.31
CA ILE A 786 -8.46 23.95 -2.38
C ILE A 786 -9.43 23.81 -1.20
N TYR A 787 -9.28 22.77 -0.39
CA TYR A 787 -10.13 22.64 0.80
C TYR A 787 -9.91 23.84 1.74
N TYR A 788 -11.00 24.47 2.18
CA TYR A 788 -10.99 25.50 3.20
C TYR A 788 -12.20 25.37 4.13
N PHE A 789 -12.06 25.89 5.35
CA PHE A 789 -13.19 26.06 6.26
C PHE A 789 -13.53 27.55 6.31
N ALA A 790 -14.76 27.92 5.98
CA ALA A 790 -15.12 29.32 5.82
C ALA A 790 -14.94 30.09 7.15
N GLY A 791 -14.15 31.17 7.14
CA GLY A 791 -13.79 31.94 8.33
C GLY A 791 -12.68 31.32 9.18
N HIS A 792 -11.95 30.32 8.66
CA HIS A 792 -10.76 29.79 9.31
C HIS A 792 -9.71 30.88 9.61
N GLN A 793 -8.87 30.64 10.61
CA GLN A 793 -7.67 31.42 10.83
C GLN A 793 -6.68 31.23 9.67
N ALA A 794 -5.74 32.17 9.53
CA ALA A 794 -4.69 32.05 8.54
C ALA A 794 -3.83 30.81 8.83
N SER A 795 -3.84 29.85 7.92
CA SER A 795 -2.97 28.66 7.97
C SER A 795 -1.82 28.85 6.98
N PRO A 796 -0.60 29.17 7.43
CA PRO A 796 0.50 29.41 6.51
C PRO A 796 0.94 28.09 5.87
N TYR A 797 1.17 28.14 4.57
CA TYR A 797 1.97 27.13 3.90
C TYR A 797 3.44 27.49 4.06
N GLU A 798 4.30 26.48 4.07
CA GLU A 798 5.75 26.63 4.12
C GLU A 798 6.34 26.32 2.75
N VAL A 799 7.32 27.13 2.34
CA VAL A 799 8.15 26.84 1.18
C VAL A 799 9.10 25.70 1.53
N LEU A 800 9.01 24.58 0.81
CA LEU A 800 9.92 23.44 0.93
C LEU A 800 11.13 23.55 0.01
N ILE A 801 10.91 24.12 -1.19
CA ILE A 801 11.90 24.17 -2.27
C ILE A 801 12.02 25.62 -2.72
N SER A 802 13.25 26.12 -2.84
CA SER A 802 13.49 27.50 -3.25
C SER A 802 12.90 27.82 -4.62
N SER A 803 12.37 29.03 -4.77
CA SER A 803 11.99 29.60 -6.06
C SER A 803 12.61 30.98 -6.21
N LYS A 804 13.82 31.01 -6.78
CA LYS A 804 14.63 32.23 -6.91
C LYS A 804 13.93 33.32 -7.69
N GLU A 805 13.24 32.97 -8.77
CA GLU A 805 12.47 33.92 -9.60
C GLU A 805 11.36 34.65 -8.82
N GLN A 806 10.80 34.00 -7.81
CA GLN A 806 9.70 34.54 -7.00
C GLN A 806 10.16 35.03 -5.62
N ASP A 807 11.48 35.04 -5.34
CA ASP A 807 12.06 35.42 -4.05
C ASP A 807 11.50 34.61 -2.86
N LEU A 808 11.39 33.29 -3.06
CA LEU A 808 10.91 32.34 -2.07
C LEU A 808 12.04 31.38 -1.66
N SER A 809 12.35 31.34 -0.37
CA SER A 809 13.37 30.47 0.22
C SER A 809 12.75 29.42 1.14
N PRO A 810 13.36 28.23 1.28
CA PRO A 810 12.87 27.22 2.20
C PRO A 810 12.67 27.77 3.61
N GLY A 811 11.54 27.46 4.24
CA GLY A 811 11.13 28.00 5.54
C GLY A 811 10.35 29.31 5.49
N ASP A 812 10.31 30.00 4.34
CA ASP A 812 9.40 31.14 4.16
C ASP A 812 7.94 30.68 4.33
N LEU A 813 7.16 31.50 5.04
CA LEU A 813 5.73 31.29 5.18
C LEU A 813 4.97 32.07 4.11
N VAL A 814 3.93 31.45 3.56
CA VAL A 814 3.08 32.04 2.53
C VAL A 814 1.60 31.85 2.84
N HIS A 815 0.78 32.84 2.48
CA HIS A 815 -0.65 32.63 2.27
C HIS A 815 -0.83 31.91 0.92
N TYR A 816 -1.42 30.72 0.97
CA TYR A 816 -1.70 29.91 -0.21
C TYR A 816 -3.12 30.18 -0.70
N HIS A 817 -3.26 31.02 -1.74
CA HIS A 817 -4.57 31.48 -2.22
C HIS A 817 -5.31 30.41 -3.02
N GLY A 818 -4.60 29.47 -3.65
CA GLY A 818 -5.22 28.38 -4.40
C GLY A 818 -4.24 27.63 -5.31
N ASN A 819 -4.59 26.40 -5.66
CA ASN A 819 -3.91 25.61 -6.69
C ASN A 819 -4.69 25.78 -7.99
N HIS A 820 -4.01 26.09 -9.10
CA HIS A 820 -4.64 26.24 -10.42
C HIS A 820 -4.74 24.91 -11.17
N TRP A 821 -4.16 23.84 -10.60
CA TRP A 821 -4.22 22.48 -11.10
C TRP A 821 -3.58 22.27 -12.48
N ASP A 822 -2.67 23.17 -12.85
CA ASP A 822 -1.86 23.20 -14.07
C ASP A 822 -0.34 23.14 -13.76
N GLY A 823 -0.01 22.81 -12.50
CA GLY A 823 1.35 22.82 -11.95
C GLY A 823 1.71 24.11 -11.22
N TYR A 824 0.83 25.12 -11.18
CA TYR A 824 1.04 26.38 -10.47
C TYR A 824 0.04 26.63 -9.34
N ALA A 825 0.51 27.41 -8.38
CA ALA A 825 -0.28 27.93 -7.28
C ALA A 825 -0.11 29.45 -7.19
N LYS A 826 -1.16 30.11 -6.71
CA LYS A 826 -1.11 31.53 -6.36
C LYS A 826 -0.76 31.64 -4.88
N VAL A 827 0.37 32.28 -4.57
CA VAL A 827 0.88 32.41 -3.21
C VAL A 827 1.28 33.84 -2.89
N GLU A 828 1.32 34.18 -1.61
CA GLU A 828 1.72 35.49 -1.12
C GLU A 828 2.65 35.32 0.08
N LYS A 829 3.90 35.77 -0.03
CA LYS A 829 4.85 35.71 1.08
C LYS A 829 4.39 36.61 2.21
N LEU A 830 4.32 36.06 3.42
CA LEU A 830 3.91 36.82 4.61
C LEU A 830 4.77 38.08 4.73
N ASN A 831 4.14 39.19 5.14
CA ASN A 831 4.79 40.50 5.38
C ASN A 831 5.33 41.23 4.13
N THR A 832 5.09 40.75 2.91
CA THR A 832 5.56 41.41 1.67
C THR A 832 4.44 41.95 0.78
N ASN A 833 3.18 41.57 1.04
CA ASN A 833 1.99 41.87 0.23
C ASN A 833 2.12 41.54 -1.27
N ARG A 834 3.10 40.70 -1.65
CA ARG A 834 3.40 40.37 -3.05
C ARG A 834 2.80 39.00 -3.41
N LYS A 835 1.74 39.03 -4.21
CA LYS A 835 1.13 37.83 -4.79
C LYS A 835 1.90 37.39 -6.03
N VAL A 836 2.31 36.13 -6.08
CA VAL A 836 3.09 35.54 -7.19
C VAL A 836 2.51 34.19 -7.61
N MET A 837 2.68 33.86 -8.89
CA MET A 837 2.44 32.50 -9.38
C MET A 837 3.74 31.70 -9.24
N ALA A 838 3.67 30.58 -8.53
CA ALA A 838 4.82 29.73 -8.27
C ALA A 838 4.46 28.25 -8.47
N PRO A 839 5.41 27.36 -8.77
CA PRO A 839 5.12 25.93 -8.95
C PRO A 839 4.50 25.32 -7.67
N ALA A 840 3.35 24.67 -7.80
CA ALA A 840 2.54 24.23 -6.65
C ALA A 840 3.25 23.19 -5.77
N PHE A 841 4.06 22.32 -6.37
CA PHE A 841 4.82 21.28 -5.67
C PHE A 841 5.85 21.79 -4.65
N LYS A 842 6.18 23.08 -4.67
CA LYS A 842 7.19 23.69 -3.79
C LYS A 842 6.68 24.01 -2.39
N PHE A 843 5.39 23.85 -2.13
CA PHE A 843 4.75 24.27 -0.88
C PHE A 843 4.19 23.07 -0.10
N SER A 844 4.12 23.21 1.22
CA SER A 844 3.44 22.24 2.09
C SER A 844 2.59 22.96 3.12
N SER A 845 1.44 22.38 3.45
CA SER A 845 0.57 22.92 4.49
C SER A 845 1.18 22.65 5.87
N ARG A 846 1.24 23.68 6.72
CA ARG A 846 1.60 23.49 8.13
C ARG A 846 0.36 23.11 8.92
N LEU A 847 0.49 22.06 9.75
CA LEU A 847 -0.57 21.68 10.67
C LEU A 847 -0.66 22.72 11.80
N LEU A 848 -1.85 23.31 11.96
CA LEU A 848 -2.17 24.12 13.12
C LEU A 848 -2.64 23.20 14.27
N THR A 849 -2.10 23.42 15.45
CA THR A 849 -2.45 22.64 16.65
C THR A 849 -2.80 23.57 17.79
N ALA A 850 -3.82 23.23 18.57
CA ALA A 850 -4.21 24.00 19.75
C ALA A 850 -4.53 23.08 20.93
N PRO A 851 -4.23 23.51 22.18
CA PRO A 851 -4.73 22.83 23.36
C PRO A 851 -6.26 22.98 23.41
N MET A 852 -6.95 21.85 23.48
CA MET A 852 -8.41 21.78 23.58
C MET A 852 -8.78 20.91 24.78
N ILE A 853 -9.69 21.39 25.62
CA ILE A 853 -10.02 20.82 26.93
C ILE A 853 -10.75 19.47 26.81
N GLY A 854 -11.71 19.38 25.88
CA GLY A 854 -12.51 18.17 25.69
C GLY A 854 -13.26 17.73 26.96
N ALA A 855 -13.52 16.43 27.11
CA ALA A 855 -14.28 15.88 28.25
C ALA A 855 -13.40 15.57 29.49
N HIS A 856 -12.10 15.31 29.29
CA HIS A 856 -11.19 14.90 30.37
C HIS A 856 -10.34 16.04 30.96
N GLY A 857 -10.53 17.29 30.52
CA GLY A 857 -9.75 18.43 31.00
C GLY A 857 -8.39 18.58 30.30
N ASN A 858 -7.49 19.38 30.88
CA ASN A 858 -6.14 19.57 30.31
C ASN A 858 -5.35 18.25 30.30
N ARG A 859 -5.03 17.75 29.11
CA ARG A 859 -4.23 16.54 28.91
C ARG A 859 -2.79 16.88 28.56
N SER A 860 -1.85 16.05 29.01
CA SER A 860 -0.56 15.89 28.33
C SER A 860 -0.78 15.15 27.00
N GLU A 861 0.11 15.34 26.02
CA GLU A 861 0.06 14.61 24.75
C GLU A 861 -0.06 13.08 24.98
N PHE A 862 -0.84 12.39 24.14
CA PHE A 862 -0.89 10.92 24.16
C PHE A 862 0.52 10.36 23.92
N ILE A 863 1.14 9.82 24.97
CA ILE A 863 2.32 8.96 24.85
C ILE A 863 1.78 7.56 24.63
N ILE A 864 1.79 7.10 23.39
CA ILE A 864 1.64 5.67 23.12
C ILE A 864 2.95 5.03 23.58
N ASP A 865 2.91 4.31 24.70
CA ASP A 865 3.99 3.45 25.16
C ASP A 865 4.01 2.24 24.21
N TYR A 866 5.00 2.21 23.30
CA TYR A 866 5.27 1.07 22.40
C TYR A 866 6.05 0.01 23.18
N LYS A 867 5.34 -0.67 24.08
CA LYS A 867 5.87 -1.79 24.86
C LYS A 867 5.23 -3.10 24.48
#